data_AF-A0A168HP63-F1
#
_entry.id   AF-A0A168HP63-F1
#
_cell.length_a   1.000
_cell.length_b   1.000
_cell.length_c   1.000
_cell.angle_alpha   90.00
_cell.angle_beta   90.00
_cell.angle_gamma   90.00
#
_symmetry.space_group_name_H-M   'P 1'
#
loop_
_entity.id
_entity.type
_entity.pdbx_description
1 polymer ?
#
loop_
_entity_poly.entity_id
_entity_poly.type
_entity_poly.pdbx_seq_one_letter_code
_entity_poly.pdbx_strand_id
1 'polypeptide(L)'
;MTVRLVLSLLAGISAAAASLPPFEAGRKIVPGAYIVEYEDGHNASSVVNAMGAHLDHVRVHFDFEHFKGVSIQANDNAAAANSAYSLAGGGRSAKNVWPVYAYDRPEFNVTEVAPSGRSVRSDTFSPHVMMQVDQLRAQGFNGKGVKLAAIDSGVDYTHPALGGCFGPGCKVSFGYDLVGDAFNGSNQPQPDDDPMDCGSHGTHVSGILTAEANDAGFTGVAPGITFGMYKVFGCSGGTETDMLMAAAARAAQDGAQIISCSVGGAYGWSDDAFSQLLSRLATEMGITSTVAAGNDGNRAAFYTSGSANGAAVNSIAAVDLTETPGTGETPSAFTSWGPTMEMNFKPQFAGPGRDILSTLPGNKYGRASGTSMSTPMVAGVMALLNQAMGPVAPERMQKLLAASAKPLEFSDGSKTYDVLAPTAQQGAGLVQALNAVNIRTLISPASLSFNDTEHMNHDIEVAVTNAGNETVEYQLTVRPAISVYVLANGSSYPSSFPNDQTPASGILRATTTKFTLTAGQTQALQVSADPPSDVDANRLALWSGFLYIQGSDSSSVSIPYQGLAGSLRNATTLPSDGASVSNSNDQNHKPVFADTEFVLPKPGTAASSDGIPLIMVNLALGTTTIAAEIVDAPSGSVIAELPGVPSHMITRGAGFGFYWDGELANGYYAGAGTYKVRVKALRIFGDAANGDDWDVSDTVPIKISYQE
;
A
#
# COMPACT_ATOMS: atom_id res chain seq x y z
N MET A 1 -53.96 17.81 -54.54
CA MET A 1 -52.71 18.37 -55.08
C MET A 1 -51.89 18.82 -53.89
N THR A 2 -50.83 18.07 -53.53
CA THR A 2 -49.56 18.47 -52.87
C THR A 2 -48.96 17.18 -52.26
N VAL A 3 -47.84 16.75 -52.83
CA VAL A 3 -46.98 15.64 -52.42
C VAL A 3 -46.21 16.05 -51.15
N ARG A 4 -46.03 15.15 -50.18
CA ARG A 4 -44.89 15.23 -49.25
C ARG A 4 -44.22 13.88 -49.07
N LEU A 5 -42.92 13.95 -49.29
CA LEU A 5 -41.89 12.93 -49.37
C LEU A 5 -41.68 12.20 -48.05
N VAL A 6 -41.39 10.91 -48.17
CA VAL A 6 -40.67 10.10 -47.18
C VAL A 6 -39.23 10.61 -47.11
N LEU A 7 -38.73 10.94 -45.91
CA LEU A 7 -37.30 11.14 -45.66
C LEU A 7 -36.83 10.06 -44.69
N SER A 8 -36.07 9.12 -45.22
CA SER A 8 -35.30 8.10 -44.54
C SER A 8 -34.16 8.73 -43.74
N LEU A 9 -34.16 8.57 -42.40
CA LEU A 9 -32.99 8.80 -41.57
C LEU A 9 -32.04 7.61 -41.74
N LEU A 10 -30.96 7.81 -42.51
CA LEU A 10 -29.74 7.02 -42.37
C LEU A 10 -29.05 7.50 -41.09
N ALA A 11 -29.22 6.77 -40.00
CA ALA A 11 -28.35 6.87 -38.84
C ALA A 11 -26.99 6.29 -39.24
N GLY A 12 -26.06 7.17 -39.60
CA GLY A 12 -24.65 6.81 -39.73
C GLY A 12 -24.15 6.36 -38.36
N ILE A 13 -23.70 5.12 -38.28
CA ILE A 13 -22.97 4.57 -37.14
C ILE A 13 -21.64 5.36 -37.08
N SER A 14 -21.54 6.29 -36.14
CA SER A 14 -20.25 6.87 -35.77
C SER A 14 -19.48 5.81 -35.00
N ALA A 15 -18.36 5.34 -35.56
CA ALA A 15 -17.40 4.56 -34.80
C ALA A 15 -16.90 5.45 -33.65
N ALA A 16 -17.12 5.04 -32.41
CA ALA A 16 -16.46 5.66 -31.27
C ALA A 16 -14.96 5.34 -31.39
N ALA A 17 -14.13 6.37 -31.48
CA ALA A 17 -12.69 6.22 -31.41
C ALA A 17 -12.30 5.76 -30.00
N ALA A 18 -11.24 4.98 -29.92
CA ALA A 18 -10.67 4.53 -28.67
C ALA A 18 -9.73 5.63 -28.14
N SER A 19 -10.17 6.43 -27.16
CA SER A 19 -9.24 7.31 -26.44
C SER A 19 -8.18 6.47 -25.71
N LEU A 20 -6.93 6.90 -25.78
CA LEU A 20 -5.82 6.25 -25.08
C LEU A 20 -5.96 6.46 -23.56
N PRO A 21 -5.69 5.43 -22.72
CA PRO A 21 -5.75 5.56 -21.28
C PRO A 21 -4.66 6.52 -20.76
N PRO A 22 -4.87 7.17 -19.59
CA PRO A 22 -3.84 7.99 -18.98
C PRO A 22 -2.54 7.20 -18.74
N PHE A 23 -1.40 7.86 -18.91
CA PHE A 23 -0.07 7.35 -18.58
C PHE A 23 0.16 7.44 -17.07
N GLU A 24 0.47 6.32 -16.41
CA GLU A 24 0.90 6.34 -15.01
C GLU A 24 2.35 5.80 -14.86
N ALA A 25 3.30 6.65 -14.45
CA ALA A 25 4.60 6.20 -13.94
C ALA A 25 4.56 5.81 -12.45
N GLY A 26 3.38 5.95 -11.81
CA GLY A 26 3.02 5.31 -10.54
C GLY A 26 2.66 3.83 -10.75
N ARG A 27 1.74 3.29 -9.94
CA ARG A 27 1.28 1.89 -10.09
C ARG A 27 0.89 1.62 -11.55
N LYS A 28 1.46 0.59 -12.16
CA LYS A 28 1.25 0.33 -13.59
C LYS A 28 -0.14 -0.28 -13.77
N ILE A 29 -1.08 0.43 -14.38
CA ILE A 29 -2.39 -0.17 -14.73
C ILE A 29 -2.20 -1.18 -15.86
N VAL A 30 -2.83 -2.35 -15.75
CA VAL A 30 -2.94 -3.33 -16.83
C VAL A 30 -4.05 -2.86 -17.79
N PRO A 31 -3.75 -2.51 -19.04
CA PRO A 31 -4.75 -1.96 -19.96
C PRO A 31 -5.96 -2.87 -20.15
N GLY A 32 -7.16 -2.29 -20.08
CA GLY A 32 -8.44 -2.98 -20.23
C GLY A 32 -8.79 -3.98 -19.11
N ALA A 33 -7.97 -4.12 -18.06
CA ALA A 33 -8.23 -5.09 -17.00
C ALA A 33 -8.88 -4.44 -15.77
N TYR A 34 -9.98 -5.02 -15.30
CA TYR A 34 -10.79 -4.49 -14.19
C TYR A 34 -11.24 -5.59 -13.23
N ILE A 35 -11.19 -5.30 -11.93
CA ILE A 35 -11.81 -6.10 -10.87
C ILE A 35 -13.18 -5.51 -10.58
N VAL A 36 -14.21 -6.33 -10.63
CA VAL A 36 -15.61 -5.95 -10.41
C VAL A 36 -16.15 -6.72 -9.20
N GLU A 37 -16.51 -6.01 -8.14
CA GLU A 37 -17.27 -6.57 -7.03
C GLU A 37 -18.77 -6.49 -7.34
N TYR A 38 -19.50 -7.59 -7.16
CA TYR A 38 -20.93 -7.63 -7.45
C TYR A 38 -21.74 -6.81 -6.44
N GLU A 39 -22.82 -6.22 -6.92
CA GLU A 39 -23.92 -5.75 -6.06
C GLU A 39 -24.77 -6.94 -5.57
N ASP A 40 -25.51 -6.77 -4.47
CA ASP A 40 -26.37 -7.81 -3.92
C ASP A 40 -27.36 -8.36 -4.97
N GLY A 41 -27.42 -9.68 -5.12
CA GLY A 41 -28.28 -10.36 -6.11
C GLY A 41 -27.70 -10.44 -7.53
N HIS A 42 -26.51 -9.88 -7.76
CA HIS A 42 -25.78 -10.00 -9.02
C HIS A 42 -24.67 -11.06 -8.96
N ASN A 43 -24.12 -11.39 -10.13
CA ASN A 43 -23.09 -12.42 -10.30
C ASN A 43 -22.24 -12.17 -11.56
N ALA A 44 -21.28 -13.06 -11.83
CA ALA A 44 -20.42 -12.99 -13.01
C ALA A 44 -21.21 -12.83 -14.32
N SER A 45 -22.30 -13.58 -14.51
CA SER A 45 -23.12 -13.49 -15.72
C SER A 45 -23.77 -12.12 -15.89
N SER A 46 -24.11 -11.44 -14.79
CA SER A 46 -24.64 -10.06 -14.84
C SER A 46 -23.60 -9.10 -15.42
N VAL A 47 -22.35 -9.20 -14.95
CA VAL A 47 -21.23 -8.38 -15.43
C VAL A 47 -20.88 -8.70 -16.88
N VAL A 48 -20.74 -9.99 -17.22
CA VAL A 48 -20.43 -10.44 -18.58
C VAL A 48 -21.50 -9.99 -19.58
N ASN A 49 -22.78 -10.11 -19.23
CA ASN A 49 -23.87 -9.65 -20.09
C ASN A 49 -23.89 -8.13 -20.25
N ALA A 50 -23.57 -7.39 -19.20
CA ALA A 50 -23.51 -5.92 -19.24
C ALA A 50 -22.34 -5.42 -20.10
N MET A 51 -21.18 -6.09 -20.05
CA MET A 51 -20.04 -5.76 -20.91
C MET A 51 -20.28 -6.15 -22.38
N GLY A 52 -20.98 -7.26 -22.64
CA GLY A 52 -21.36 -7.66 -24.00
C GLY A 52 -20.15 -7.74 -24.94
N ALA A 53 -20.21 -7.05 -26.09
CA ALA A 53 -19.13 -7.01 -27.07
C ALA A 53 -17.87 -6.26 -26.61
N HIS A 54 -17.91 -5.58 -25.46
CA HIS A 54 -16.76 -4.89 -24.88
C HIS A 54 -15.87 -5.81 -24.02
N LEU A 55 -16.35 -7.01 -23.69
CA LEU A 55 -15.57 -8.02 -22.97
C LEU A 55 -14.75 -8.85 -23.96
N ASP A 56 -13.45 -9.00 -23.68
CA ASP A 56 -12.60 -9.98 -24.36
C ASP A 56 -12.72 -11.34 -23.67
N HIS A 57 -12.35 -11.42 -22.38
CA HIS A 57 -12.51 -12.63 -21.57
C HIS A 57 -12.60 -12.32 -20.06
N VAL A 58 -13.00 -13.32 -19.27
CA VAL A 58 -12.88 -13.30 -17.81
C VAL A 58 -11.47 -13.77 -17.42
N ARG A 59 -10.78 -12.99 -16.60
CA ARG A 59 -9.43 -13.30 -16.09
C ARG A 59 -9.49 -14.19 -14.85
N VAL A 60 -10.29 -13.80 -13.86
CA VAL A 60 -10.42 -14.51 -12.56
C VAL A 60 -11.86 -14.49 -12.08
N HIS A 61 -12.35 -15.63 -11.60
CA HIS A 61 -13.60 -15.67 -10.84
C HIS A 61 -13.30 -15.63 -9.33
N PHE A 62 -13.79 -14.61 -8.64
CA PHE A 62 -13.73 -14.55 -7.18
C PHE A 62 -15.02 -15.10 -6.59
N ASP A 63 -15.14 -16.42 -6.58
CA ASP A 63 -16.27 -17.15 -5.99
C ASP A 63 -16.01 -17.47 -4.51
N PHE A 64 -15.67 -16.43 -3.74
CA PHE A 64 -15.30 -16.55 -2.33
C PHE A 64 -16.43 -16.04 -1.43
N GLU A 65 -16.64 -16.63 -0.25
CA GLU A 65 -17.80 -16.31 0.61
C GLU A 65 -17.89 -14.81 0.96
N HIS A 66 -16.75 -14.21 1.29
CA HIS A 66 -16.63 -12.83 1.79
C HIS A 66 -16.11 -11.81 0.76
N PHE A 67 -15.99 -12.24 -0.51
CA PHE A 67 -15.76 -11.35 -1.65
C PHE A 67 -16.33 -12.00 -2.89
N LYS A 68 -17.37 -11.40 -3.45
CA LYS A 68 -18.05 -11.86 -4.66
C LYS A 68 -17.72 -10.91 -5.80
N GLY A 69 -16.94 -11.40 -6.76
CA GLY A 69 -16.50 -10.56 -7.87
C GLY A 69 -15.89 -11.33 -9.02
N VAL A 70 -15.47 -10.59 -10.04
CA VAL A 70 -14.78 -11.10 -11.23
C VAL A 70 -13.68 -10.13 -11.65
N SER A 71 -12.52 -10.64 -12.06
CA SER A 71 -11.55 -9.89 -12.85
C SER A 71 -11.84 -10.11 -14.33
N ILE A 72 -11.96 -9.05 -15.11
CA ILE A 72 -12.28 -9.08 -16.54
C ILE A 72 -11.19 -8.42 -17.36
N GLN A 73 -10.99 -8.95 -18.57
CA GLN A 73 -10.28 -8.27 -19.64
C GLN A 73 -11.32 -7.69 -20.59
N ALA A 74 -11.39 -6.38 -20.66
CA ALA A 74 -12.14 -5.64 -21.65
C ALA A 74 -11.25 -5.36 -22.88
N ASN A 75 -11.88 -5.08 -24.01
CA ASN A 75 -11.16 -4.58 -25.18
C ASN A 75 -10.41 -3.29 -24.80
N ASP A 76 -9.18 -3.14 -25.26
CA ASP A 76 -8.34 -1.98 -24.92
C ASP A 76 -8.77 -0.73 -25.69
N ASN A 77 -9.93 -0.17 -25.31
CA ASN A 77 -10.49 1.06 -25.85
C ASN A 77 -11.38 1.79 -24.83
N ALA A 78 -11.52 3.09 -25.04
CA ALA A 78 -12.32 3.97 -24.18
C ALA A 78 -13.77 3.53 -23.99
N ALA A 79 -14.42 3.01 -25.04
CA ALA A 79 -15.82 2.58 -24.94
C ALA A 79 -15.98 1.39 -23.97
N ALA A 80 -15.03 0.46 -23.99
CA ALA A 80 -15.00 -0.69 -23.09
C ALA A 80 -14.63 -0.28 -21.66
N ALA A 81 -13.68 0.65 -21.49
CA ALA A 81 -13.35 1.25 -20.19
C ALA A 81 -14.56 1.95 -19.55
N ASN A 82 -15.27 2.79 -20.32
CA ASN A 82 -16.49 3.45 -19.89
C ASN A 82 -17.58 2.44 -19.53
N SER A 83 -17.71 1.36 -20.31
CA SER A 83 -18.65 0.28 -20.02
C SER A 83 -18.32 -0.38 -18.68
N ALA A 84 -17.03 -0.68 -18.41
CA ALA A 84 -16.59 -1.28 -17.16
C ALA A 84 -16.91 -0.39 -15.95
N TYR A 85 -16.56 0.89 -15.98
CA TYR A 85 -16.90 1.81 -14.88
C TYR A 85 -18.40 2.08 -14.75
N SER A 86 -19.16 2.01 -15.85
CA SER A 86 -20.61 2.13 -15.82
C SER A 86 -21.32 0.96 -15.14
N LEU A 87 -20.62 -0.15 -14.84
CA LEU A 87 -21.16 -1.26 -14.06
C LEU A 87 -21.46 -0.87 -12.62
N ALA A 88 -20.75 0.13 -12.06
CA ALA A 88 -20.93 0.62 -10.70
C ALA A 88 -22.03 1.69 -10.61
N GLY A 89 -22.81 1.70 -9.52
CA GLY A 89 -23.83 2.72 -9.21
C GLY A 89 -25.24 2.14 -8.96
N GLY A 90 -26.13 2.92 -8.33
CA GLY A 90 -27.41 2.42 -7.79
C GLY A 90 -28.28 1.63 -8.79
N GLY A 91 -28.56 0.36 -8.46
CA GLY A 91 -29.37 -0.56 -9.27
C GLY A 91 -28.63 -1.26 -10.42
N ARG A 92 -27.29 -1.19 -10.44
CA ARG A 92 -26.43 -1.80 -11.46
C ARG A 92 -25.78 -3.08 -10.94
N SER A 93 -25.02 -3.76 -11.80
CA SER A 93 -24.46 -5.08 -11.52
C SER A 93 -23.27 -5.11 -10.56
N ALA A 94 -22.63 -3.96 -10.30
CA ALA A 94 -21.42 -3.89 -9.49
C ALA A 94 -21.55 -2.88 -8.35
N LYS A 95 -20.99 -3.25 -7.20
CA LYS A 95 -20.80 -2.37 -6.04
C LYS A 95 -19.55 -1.51 -6.21
N ASN A 96 -18.47 -2.10 -6.70
CA ASN A 96 -17.19 -1.44 -6.92
C ASN A 96 -16.53 -1.95 -8.20
N VAL A 97 -15.75 -1.09 -8.84
CA VAL A 97 -14.91 -1.42 -10.00
C VAL A 97 -13.54 -0.81 -9.78
N TRP A 98 -12.49 -1.61 -9.84
CA TRP A 98 -11.10 -1.16 -9.74
C TRP A 98 -10.32 -1.54 -10.99
N PRO A 99 -9.36 -0.72 -11.44
CA PRO A 99 -8.37 -1.18 -12.39
C PRO A 99 -7.50 -2.29 -11.77
N VAL A 100 -6.99 -3.20 -12.62
CA VAL A 100 -5.94 -4.13 -12.23
C VAL A 100 -4.59 -3.41 -12.32
N TYR A 101 -3.79 -3.49 -11.25
CA TYR A 101 -2.44 -2.94 -11.23
C TYR A 101 -1.42 -4.06 -11.33
N ALA A 102 -0.37 -3.83 -12.11
CA ALA A 102 0.83 -4.67 -12.18
C ALA A 102 1.87 -4.22 -11.15
N TYR A 103 2.57 -5.19 -10.59
CA TYR A 103 3.70 -5.02 -9.69
C TYR A 103 4.91 -5.70 -10.30
N ASP A 104 6.02 -4.98 -10.36
CA ASP A 104 7.29 -5.59 -10.70
C ASP A 104 7.70 -6.55 -9.58
N ARG A 105 8.42 -7.62 -9.93
CA ARG A 105 8.98 -8.50 -8.90
C ARG A 105 9.97 -7.72 -8.02
N PRO A 106 9.97 -7.91 -6.69
CA PRO A 106 10.82 -7.13 -5.80
C PRO A 106 12.30 -7.17 -6.20
N GLU A 107 12.96 -6.01 -6.20
CA GLU A 107 14.42 -5.96 -6.35
C GLU A 107 15.08 -6.71 -5.20
N PHE A 108 15.74 -7.83 -5.52
CA PHE A 108 16.28 -8.73 -4.52
C PHE A 108 17.80 -8.79 -4.60
N ASN A 109 18.44 -7.81 -3.96
CA ASN A 109 19.89 -7.76 -3.83
C ASN A 109 20.36 -8.65 -2.68
N VAL A 110 21.05 -9.73 -3.02
CA VAL A 110 21.47 -10.75 -2.06
C VAL A 110 22.98 -10.87 -1.99
N THR A 111 23.50 -10.96 -0.77
CA THR A 111 24.88 -11.40 -0.53
C THR A 111 24.85 -12.86 -0.06
N GLU A 112 25.27 -13.80 -0.92
CA GLU A 112 25.37 -15.22 -0.56
C GLU A 112 26.37 -15.42 0.60
N VAL A 113 26.03 -16.30 1.53
CA VAL A 113 26.83 -16.59 2.73
C VAL A 113 27.10 -18.09 2.79
N ALA A 114 28.37 -18.45 3.03
CA ALA A 114 28.73 -19.84 3.24
C ALA A 114 28.18 -20.37 4.58
N PRO A 115 27.73 -21.64 4.64
CA PRO A 115 27.29 -22.23 5.90
C PRO A 115 28.37 -22.15 6.98
N SER A 116 27.96 -21.81 8.20
CA SER A 116 28.86 -21.68 9.35
C SER A 116 29.42 -23.03 9.83
N GLY A 117 28.81 -24.15 9.42
CA GLY A 117 29.12 -25.50 9.89
C GLY A 117 28.75 -25.74 11.35
N ARG A 118 28.03 -24.80 11.99
CA ARG A 118 27.62 -24.88 13.40
C ARG A 118 26.11 -25.06 13.49
N SER A 119 25.68 -26.13 14.17
CA SER A 119 24.28 -26.31 14.57
C SER A 119 23.87 -25.27 15.61
N VAL A 120 22.67 -24.71 15.47
CA VAL A 120 22.04 -23.84 16.48
C VAL A 120 21.85 -24.63 17.78
N ARG A 121 22.52 -24.21 18.86
CA ARG A 121 22.34 -24.78 20.22
C ARG A 121 21.45 -23.91 21.10
N SER A 122 21.40 -22.62 20.82
CA SER A 122 20.60 -21.59 21.50
C SER A 122 20.23 -20.51 20.48
N ASP A 123 19.02 -19.94 20.59
CA ASP A 123 18.56 -18.89 19.69
C ASP A 123 19.23 -17.55 20.03
N THR A 124 20.35 -17.26 19.37
CA THR A 124 21.10 -16.01 19.52
C THR A 124 21.05 -15.18 18.24
N PHE A 125 20.09 -15.46 17.36
CA PHE A 125 19.98 -14.76 16.10
C PHE A 125 19.52 -13.33 16.38
N SER A 126 20.34 -12.33 16.04
CA SER A 126 20.12 -10.90 16.37
C SER A 126 18.66 -10.45 16.20
N PRO A 127 17.99 -10.67 15.05
CA PRO A 127 16.60 -10.25 14.90
C PRO A 127 15.62 -10.95 15.85
N HIS A 128 15.87 -12.20 16.24
CA HIS A 128 15.03 -12.89 17.22
C HIS A 128 15.20 -12.28 18.61
N VAL A 129 16.44 -11.96 19.01
CA VAL A 129 16.75 -11.32 20.29
C VAL A 129 16.12 -9.92 20.34
N MET A 130 16.25 -9.14 19.28
CA MET A 130 15.65 -7.80 19.16
C MET A 130 14.14 -7.83 19.38
N MET A 131 13.45 -8.87 18.90
CA MET A 131 12.00 -9.04 19.01
C MET A 131 11.55 -9.90 20.21
N GLN A 132 12.47 -10.34 21.07
CA GLN A 132 12.19 -11.28 22.18
C GLN A 132 11.59 -12.63 21.74
N VAL A 133 11.82 -13.02 20.48
CA VAL A 133 11.38 -14.30 19.93
C VAL A 133 12.14 -15.45 20.60
N ASP A 134 13.43 -15.27 20.83
CA ASP A 134 14.29 -16.20 21.56
C ASP A 134 13.71 -16.56 22.94
N GLN A 135 13.24 -15.55 23.68
CA GLN A 135 12.69 -15.70 25.02
C GLN A 135 11.33 -16.39 25.01
N LEU A 136 10.44 -16.03 24.07
CA LEU A 136 9.14 -16.68 23.95
C LEU A 136 9.29 -18.14 23.49
N ARG A 137 10.22 -18.42 22.58
CA ARG A 137 10.52 -19.78 22.13
C ARG A 137 11.14 -20.64 23.20
N ALA A 138 11.93 -20.06 24.11
CA ALA A 138 12.45 -20.78 25.28
C ALA A 138 11.33 -21.28 26.21
N GLN A 139 10.10 -20.72 26.12
CA GLN A 139 8.91 -21.22 26.83
C GLN A 139 8.18 -22.35 26.08
N GLY A 140 8.67 -22.78 24.92
CA GLY A 140 8.13 -23.90 24.15
C GLY A 140 7.17 -23.51 23.02
N PHE A 141 6.97 -22.20 22.77
CA PHE A 141 6.17 -21.72 21.64
C PHE A 141 7.03 -21.67 20.39
N ASN A 142 6.61 -22.32 19.31
CA ASN A 142 7.32 -22.35 18.03
C ASN A 142 6.39 -22.20 16.82
N GLY A 143 5.10 -21.90 17.04
CA GLY A 143 4.07 -21.77 16.02
C GLY A 143 3.24 -23.04 15.79
N LYS A 144 3.49 -24.12 16.53
CA LYS A 144 2.76 -25.39 16.35
C LYS A 144 1.25 -25.21 16.49
N GLY A 145 0.51 -25.75 15.52
CA GLY A 145 -0.96 -25.69 15.46
C GLY A 145 -1.51 -24.45 14.75
N VAL A 146 -0.64 -23.54 14.29
CA VAL A 146 -1.02 -22.37 13.51
C VAL A 146 -0.76 -22.63 12.03
N LYS A 147 -1.73 -22.30 11.18
CA LYS A 147 -1.63 -22.38 9.71
C LYS A 147 -1.36 -20.98 9.16
N LEU A 148 -0.24 -20.81 8.45
CA LEU A 148 0.21 -19.53 7.93
C LEU A 148 0.59 -19.67 6.46
N ALA A 149 0.09 -18.75 5.63
CA ALA A 149 0.35 -18.71 4.20
C ALA A 149 1.21 -17.51 3.81
N ALA A 150 2.23 -17.71 2.98
CA ALA A 150 2.93 -16.64 2.29
C ALA A 150 2.40 -16.48 0.86
N ILE A 151 2.30 -15.24 0.39
CA ILE A 151 2.04 -14.87 -1.01
C ILE A 151 3.32 -14.22 -1.56
N ASP A 152 4.03 -14.90 -2.46
CA ASP A 152 5.37 -14.49 -2.91
C ASP A 152 5.77 -15.15 -4.26
N SER A 153 7.06 -15.21 -4.60
CA SER A 153 7.60 -15.79 -5.84
C SER A 153 7.68 -17.32 -5.88
N GLY A 154 7.21 -17.99 -4.83
CA GLY A 154 7.34 -19.43 -4.63
C GLY A 154 8.28 -19.80 -3.50
N VAL A 155 8.47 -21.09 -3.26
CA VAL A 155 9.40 -21.63 -2.26
C VAL A 155 10.18 -22.83 -2.81
N ASP A 156 11.51 -22.81 -2.66
CA ASP A 156 12.32 -24.03 -2.79
C ASP A 156 12.10 -24.91 -1.56
N TYR A 157 10.98 -25.64 -1.56
CA TYR A 157 10.65 -26.58 -0.48
C TYR A 157 11.60 -27.77 -0.41
N THR A 158 12.46 -28.00 -1.41
CA THR A 158 13.50 -29.04 -1.36
C THR A 158 14.69 -28.63 -0.49
N HIS A 159 14.77 -27.34 -0.13
CA HIS A 159 15.76 -26.84 0.81
C HIS A 159 15.65 -27.59 2.15
N PRO A 160 16.74 -28.19 2.69
CA PRO A 160 16.71 -28.97 3.93
C PRO A 160 16.16 -28.19 5.13
N ALA A 161 16.55 -26.91 5.28
CA ALA A 161 15.99 -26.04 6.31
C ALA A 161 14.47 -25.79 6.17
N LEU A 162 13.88 -26.01 5.00
CA LEU A 162 12.44 -25.88 4.74
C LEU A 162 11.71 -27.23 4.69
N GLY A 163 12.36 -28.30 5.15
CA GLY A 163 11.76 -29.62 5.33
C GLY A 163 12.00 -30.60 4.17
N GLY A 164 12.46 -30.14 3.01
CA GLY A 164 12.89 -31.01 1.91
C GLY A 164 11.77 -31.65 1.09
N CYS A 165 10.50 -31.27 1.29
CA CYS A 165 9.36 -31.78 0.53
C CYS A 165 8.16 -30.82 0.55
N PHE A 166 7.21 -31.05 -0.36
CA PHE A 166 5.95 -30.29 -0.48
C PHE A 166 4.73 -31.21 -0.35
N GLY A 167 3.68 -30.70 0.30
CA GLY A 167 2.37 -31.33 0.41
C GLY A 167 2.08 -31.94 1.79
N PRO A 168 1.00 -32.72 1.93
CA PRO A 168 0.56 -33.24 3.23
C PRO A 168 1.66 -34.02 3.96
N GLY A 169 1.94 -33.62 5.20
CA GLY A 169 2.99 -34.21 6.04
C GLY A 169 4.38 -33.55 5.91
N CYS A 170 4.56 -32.65 4.95
CA CYS A 170 5.74 -31.80 4.83
C CYS A 170 5.59 -30.52 5.65
N LYS A 171 6.68 -29.77 5.81
CA LYS A 171 6.65 -28.43 6.42
C LYS A 171 5.91 -27.44 5.53
N VAL A 172 6.33 -27.35 4.26
CA VAL A 172 5.57 -26.67 3.21
C VAL A 172 4.44 -27.62 2.82
N SER A 173 3.28 -27.43 3.43
CA SER A 173 2.24 -28.46 3.52
C SER A 173 1.06 -28.25 2.58
N PHE A 174 0.86 -27.03 2.13
CA PHE A 174 -0.19 -26.61 1.19
C PHE A 174 0.32 -25.42 0.38
N GLY A 175 -0.38 -25.05 -0.69
CA GLY A 175 0.05 -23.99 -1.57
C GLY A 175 -0.49 -24.16 -2.98
N TYR A 176 -0.07 -23.25 -3.86
CA TYR A 176 -0.40 -23.28 -5.28
C TYR A 176 0.50 -22.36 -6.08
N ASP A 177 0.76 -22.69 -7.33
CA ASP A 177 1.22 -21.73 -8.32
C ASP A 177 0.03 -21.17 -9.09
N LEU A 178 -0.26 -19.88 -8.89
CA LEU A 178 -1.37 -19.22 -9.57
C LEU A 178 -1.02 -18.82 -11.01
N VAL A 179 0.27 -18.80 -11.36
CA VAL A 179 0.73 -18.11 -12.56
C VAL A 179 1.61 -18.96 -13.47
N GLY A 180 2.34 -19.93 -12.91
CA GLY A 180 3.30 -20.75 -13.63
C GLY A 180 4.62 -20.02 -13.90
N ASP A 181 5.67 -20.81 -14.16
CA ASP A 181 7.04 -20.31 -14.34
C ASP A 181 7.22 -19.31 -15.49
N ALA A 182 6.46 -19.49 -16.58
CA ALA A 182 6.56 -18.67 -17.77
C ALA A 182 5.86 -17.31 -17.64
N PHE A 183 5.13 -17.08 -16.54
CA PHE A 183 4.41 -15.83 -16.34
C PHE A 183 5.37 -14.66 -16.19
N ASN A 184 5.05 -13.54 -16.85
CA ASN A 184 5.85 -12.32 -16.82
C ASN A 184 5.03 -11.06 -16.50
N GLY A 185 3.76 -11.21 -16.12
CA GLY A 185 2.85 -10.08 -15.88
C GLY A 185 2.25 -9.47 -17.16
N SER A 186 2.38 -10.14 -18.30
CA SER A 186 1.77 -9.70 -19.57
C SER A 186 1.21 -10.85 -20.41
N ASN A 187 1.61 -12.08 -20.14
CA ASN A 187 1.04 -13.28 -20.73
C ASN A 187 -0.04 -13.90 -19.83
N GLN A 188 -0.82 -14.81 -20.40
CA GLN A 188 -1.84 -15.55 -19.64
C GLN A 188 -1.18 -16.45 -18.58
N PRO A 189 -1.67 -16.45 -17.33
CA PRO A 189 -1.17 -17.35 -16.29
C PRO A 189 -1.43 -18.81 -16.65
N GLN A 190 -0.50 -19.69 -16.28
CA GLN A 190 -0.56 -21.14 -16.42
C GLN A 190 -0.43 -21.79 -15.04
N PRO A 191 -1.50 -21.77 -14.22
CA PRO A 191 -1.47 -22.26 -12.86
C PRO A 191 -1.23 -23.77 -12.78
N ASP A 192 -0.54 -24.20 -11.73
CA ASP A 192 -0.30 -25.59 -11.40
C ASP A 192 -0.13 -25.79 -9.88
N ASP A 193 -0.01 -27.05 -9.45
CA ASP A 193 0.05 -27.42 -8.03
C ASP A 193 1.44 -27.21 -7.40
N ASP A 194 2.47 -26.79 -8.15
CA ASP A 194 3.87 -26.72 -7.71
C ASP A 194 4.35 -25.28 -7.46
N PRO A 195 4.35 -24.80 -6.20
CA PRO A 195 4.79 -23.45 -5.86
C PRO A 195 6.33 -23.31 -5.84
N MET A 196 7.08 -24.12 -6.60
CA MET A 196 8.55 -24.07 -6.66
C MET A 196 9.04 -22.65 -7.00
N ASP A 197 10.04 -22.19 -6.23
CA ASP A 197 10.66 -20.89 -6.45
C ASP A 197 11.76 -21.00 -7.52
N CYS A 198 11.60 -20.24 -8.59
CA CYS A 198 12.68 -19.95 -9.53
C CYS A 198 13.28 -18.55 -9.32
N GLY A 199 12.79 -17.81 -8.33
CA GLY A 199 13.03 -16.38 -8.14
C GLY A 199 13.74 -15.93 -6.85
N SER A 200 14.03 -16.88 -5.96
CA SER A 200 14.77 -16.78 -4.69
C SER A 200 14.19 -15.90 -3.58
N HIS A 201 13.38 -14.89 -3.88
CA HIS A 201 12.79 -13.99 -2.88
C HIS A 201 11.84 -14.74 -1.93
N GLY A 202 10.89 -15.50 -2.47
CA GLY A 202 9.92 -16.25 -1.66
C GLY A 202 10.57 -17.37 -0.83
N THR A 203 11.64 -17.99 -1.31
CA THR A 203 12.47 -18.92 -0.52
C THR A 203 13.14 -18.20 0.65
N HIS A 204 13.63 -16.98 0.46
CA HIS A 204 14.23 -16.17 1.54
C HIS A 204 13.21 -15.77 2.60
N VAL A 205 12.04 -15.29 2.17
CA VAL A 205 10.89 -15.00 3.05
C VAL A 205 10.47 -16.24 3.84
N SER A 206 10.42 -17.40 3.20
CA SER A 206 10.06 -18.68 3.84
C SER A 206 11.06 -19.08 4.94
N GLY A 207 12.36 -18.87 4.71
CA GLY A 207 13.38 -19.17 5.71
C GLY A 207 13.29 -18.31 6.96
N ILE A 208 12.98 -17.01 6.81
CA ILE A 208 12.78 -16.09 7.94
C ILE A 208 11.61 -16.57 8.80
N LEU A 209 10.58 -17.11 8.14
CA LEU A 209 9.37 -17.53 8.82
C LEU A 209 9.52 -18.89 9.51
N THR A 210 10.00 -19.91 8.79
CA THR A 210 9.84 -21.31 9.21
C THR A 210 11.08 -22.20 9.08
N ALA A 211 12.27 -21.65 8.78
CA ALA A 211 13.48 -22.47 8.70
C ALA A 211 13.72 -23.30 9.98
N GLU A 212 13.99 -24.58 9.80
CA GLU A 212 14.48 -25.47 10.85
C GLU A 212 15.92 -25.14 11.21
N ALA A 213 16.38 -25.74 12.32
CA ALA A 213 17.79 -25.66 12.71
C ALA A 213 18.67 -26.18 11.57
N ASN A 214 19.63 -25.36 11.16
CA ASN A 214 20.42 -25.59 9.96
C ASN A 214 21.90 -25.20 10.16
N ASP A 215 22.71 -25.48 9.15
CA ASP A 215 24.16 -25.29 9.13
C ASP A 215 24.61 -23.84 8.90
N ALA A 216 23.69 -22.95 8.50
CA ALA A 216 23.90 -21.51 8.50
C ALA A 216 23.72 -20.88 9.90
N GLY A 217 23.29 -21.67 10.90
CA GLY A 217 23.30 -21.23 12.29
C GLY A 217 22.15 -20.30 12.68
N PHE A 218 21.00 -20.41 12.00
CA PHE A 218 19.75 -19.72 12.39
C PHE A 218 18.55 -20.67 12.29
N THR A 219 17.38 -20.17 12.69
CA THR A 219 16.06 -20.78 12.45
C THR A 219 15.09 -19.67 12.06
N GLY A 220 13.93 -20.02 11.50
CA GLY A 220 12.85 -19.05 11.33
C GLY A 220 12.20 -18.69 12.67
N VAL A 221 11.38 -17.64 12.67
CA VAL A 221 10.67 -17.16 13.87
C VAL A 221 9.70 -18.22 14.41
N ALA A 222 8.99 -18.92 13.53
CA ALA A 222 7.96 -19.89 13.88
C ALA A 222 8.14 -21.21 13.09
N PRO A 223 9.16 -22.03 13.41
CA PRO A 223 9.45 -23.25 12.66
C PRO A 223 8.37 -24.33 12.79
N GLY A 224 7.53 -24.30 13.82
CA GLY A 224 6.48 -25.29 14.07
C GLY A 224 5.17 -25.07 13.30
N ILE A 225 5.03 -23.98 12.55
CA ILE A 225 3.79 -23.69 11.80
C ILE A 225 3.51 -24.72 10.72
N THR A 226 2.24 -24.87 10.37
CA THR A 226 1.81 -25.47 9.10
C THR A 226 1.94 -24.39 8.03
N PHE A 227 3.00 -24.44 7.23
CA PHE A 227 3.31 -23.40 6.27
C PHE A 227 2.72 -23.72 4.90
N GLY A 228 2.26 -22.69 4.18
CA GLY A 228 1.90 -22.81 2.79
C GLY A 228 2.39 -21.63 1.95
N MET A 229 2.58 -21.89 0.66
CA MET A 229 3.12 -20.91 -0.29
C MET A 229 2.18 -20.74 -1.48
N TYR A 230 1.81 -19.50 -1.75
CA TYR A 230 1.02 -19.09 -2.92
C TYR A 230 1.91 -18.27 -3.84
N LYS A 231 2.33 -18.90 -4.92
CA LYS A 231 3.21 -18.28 -5.91
C LYS A 231 2.38 -17.43 -6.86
N VAL A 232 2.77 -16.15 -6.95
CA VAL A 232 2.09 -15.14 -7.78
C VAL A 232 3.03 -14.50 -8.81
N PHE A 233 4.31 -14.86 -8.80
CA PHE A 233 5.28 -14.46 -9.82
C PHE A 233 5.79 -15.67 -10.58
N GLY A 234 6.00 -15.50 -11.88
CA GLY A 234 6.84 -16.42 -12.64
C GLY A 234 8.33 -16.15 -12.43
N CYS A 235 9.17 -16.75 -13.27
CA CYS A 235 10.62 -16.66 -13.13
C CYS A 235 11.19 -15.29 -13.54
N SER A 236 10.39 -14.45 -14.18
CA SER A 236 10.74 -13.08 -14.58
C SER A 236 9.50 -12.18 -14.58
N GLY A 237 9.68 -10.87 -14.78
CA GLY A 237 8.57 -9.93 -14.93
C GLY A 237 7.89 -9.56 -13.61
N GLY A 238 6.55 -9.54 -13.60
CA GLY A 238 5.75 -9.05 -12.48
C GLY A 238 4.55 -9.93 -12.12
N THR A 239 3.69 -9.39 -11.25
CA THR A 239 2.38 -9.94 -10.88
C THR A 239 1.31 -8.85 -10.95
N GLU A 240 0.05 -9.20 -10.67
CA GLU A 240 -1.10 -8.33 -10.83
C GLU A 240 -2.03 -8.38 -9.61
N THR A 241 -2.79 -7.31 -9.36
CA THR A 241 -3.67 -7.18 -8.18
C THR A 241 -4.69 -8.32 -8.09
N ASP A 242 -5.26 -8.76 -9.21
CA ASP A 242 -6.22 -9.86 -9.24
C ASP A 242 -5.59 -11.22 -8.89
N MET A 243 -4.32 -11.45 -9.27
CA MET A 243 -3.54 -12.62 -8.82
C MET A 243 -3.28 -12.59 -7.31
N LEU A 244 -2.94 -11.42 -6.75
CA LEU A 244 -2.78 -11.28 -5.29
C LEU A 244 -4.09 -11.58 -4.56
N MET A 245 -5.22 -11.07 -5.07
CA MET A 245 -6.54 -11.32 -4.51
C MET A 245 -6.92 -12.80 -4.59
N ALA A 246 -6.66 -13.46 -5.73
CA ALA A 246 -6.91 -14.88 -5.90
C ALA A 246 -6.08 -15.72 -4.91
N ALA A 247 -4.81 -15.36 -4.70
CA ALA A 247 -3.93 -16.04 -3.76
C ALA A 247 -4.43 -15.90 -2.32
N ALA A 248 -4.83 -14.70 -1.89
CA ALA A 248 -5.37 -14.48 -0.54
C ALA A 248 -6.70 -15.21 -0.33
N ALA A 249 -7.59 -15.21 -1.33
CA ALA A 249 -8.85 -15.93 -1.26
C ALA A 249 -8.61 -17.45 -1.12
N ARG A 250 -7.71 -18.03 -1.92
CA ARG A 250 -7.36 -19.45 -1.84
C ARG A 250 -6.67 -19.80 -0.51
N ALA A 251 -5.76 -18.95 -0.03
CA ALA A 251 -5.16 -19.08 1.29
C ALA A 251 -6.19 -19.13 2.43
N ALA A 252 -7.21 -18.26 2.35
CA ALA A 252 -8.32 -18.25 3.29
C ALA A 252 -9.18 -19.52 3.21
N GLN A 253 -9.50 -20.00 2.00
CA GLN A 253 -10.24 -21.25 1.79
C GLN A 253 -9.48 -22.47 2.30
N ASP A 254 -8.16 -22.48 2.16
CA ASP A 254 -7.29 -23.51 2.74
C ASP A 254 -7.18 -23.38 4.27
N GLY A 255 -7.77 -22.37 4.90
CA GLY A 255 -7.83 -22.20 6.35
C GLY A 255 -6.57 -21.58 6.96
N ALA A 256 -5.85 -20.75 6.19
CA ALA A 256 -4.78 -19.92 6.76
C ALA A 256 -5.37 -18.99 7.84
N GLN A 257 -4.69 -18.90 8.99
CA GLN A 257 -5.04 -17.99 10.08
C GLN A 257 -4.28 -16.66 9.98
N ILE A 258 -3.11 -16.70 9.31
CA ILE A 258 -2.24 -15.57 9.08
C ILE A 258 -1.78 -15.61 7.62
N ILE A 259 -1.83 -14.45 6.94
CA ILE A 259 -1.31 -14.25 5.58
C ILE A 259 -0.13 -13.27 5.64
N SER A 260 1.03 -13.66 5.13
CA SER A 260 2.19 -12.79 4.97
C SER A 260 2.37 -12.46 3.49
N CYS A 261 2.37 -11.18 3.14
CA CYS A 261 2.52 -10.73 1.76
C CYS A 261 3.60 -9.66 1.62
N SER A 262 4.69 -10.00 0.95
CA SER A 262 5.82 -9.09 0.71
C SER A 262 5.76 -8.46 -0.68
N VAL A 263 4.54 -8.12 -1.13
CA VAL A 263 4.24 -7.59 -2.46
C VAL A 263 3.39 -6.32 -2.36
N GLY A 264 3.76 -5.31 -3.14
CA GLY A 264 2.99 -4.08 -3.26
C GLY A 264 3.75 -3.02 -4.03
N GLY A 265 3.15 -1.84 -4.14
CA GLY A 265 3.71 -0.68 -4.83
C GLY A 265 3.32 0.59 -4.10
N ALA A 266 4.22 1.58 -4.11
CA ALA A 266 3.96 2.87 -3.48
C ALA A 266 2.68 3.51 -4.02
N TYR A 267 1.86 4.02 -3.12
CA TYR A 267 0.56 4.58 -3.51
C TYR A 267 0.10 5.69 -2.57
N GLY A 268 0.09 5.45 -1.26
CA GLY A 268 -0.32 6.43 -0.26
C GLY A 268 -1.83 6.54 0.00
N TRP A 269 -2.70 5.96 -0.85
CA TRP A 269 -4.15 5.88 -0.62
C TRP A 269 -4.58 4.50 -0.10
N SER A 270 -5.78 4.41 0.47
CA SER A 270 -6.34 3.21 1.13
C SER A 270 -7.39 2.46 0.32
N ASP A 271 -7.70 2.88 -0.91
CA ASP A 271 -8.76 2.33 -1.76
C ASP A 271 -8.34 1.09 -2.59
N ASP A 272 -7.13 0.59 -2.38
CA ASP A 272 -6.60 -0.60 -3.06
C ASP A 272 -7.45 -1.87 -2.84
N ALA A 273 -7.89 -2.51 -3.93
CA ALA A 273 -8.78 -3.68 -3.90
C ALA A 273 -8.21 -4.87 -3.10
N PHE A 274 -6.90 -5.13 -3.19
CA PHE A 274 -6.26 -6.20 -2.44
C PHE A 274 -6.23 -5.90 -0.93
N SER A 275 -5.89 -4.67 -0.55
CA SER A 275 -5.92 -4.22 0.84
C SER A 275 -7.34 -4.24 1.46
N GLN A 276 -8.36 -3.96 0.63
CA GLN A 276 -9.77 -4.07 1.03
C GLN A 276 -10.17 -5.52 1.26
N LEU A 277 -9.79 -6.44 0.37
CA LEU A 277 -10.00 -7.88 0.57
C LEU A 277 -9.35 -8.37 1.87
N LEU A 278 -8.08 -8.04 2.09
CA LEU A 278 -7.37 -8.42 3.33
C LEU A 278 -8.07 -7.87 4.58
N SER A 279 -8.60 -6.64 4.50
CA SER A 279 -9.35 -6.06 5.61
C SER A 279 -10.64 -6.84 5.90
N ARG A 280 -11.36 -7.29 4.87
CA ARG A 280 -12.57 -8.14 5.04
C ARG A 280 -12.23 -9.51 5.60
N LEU A 281 -11.14 -10.14 5.13
CA LEU A 281 -10.66 -11.41 5.70
C LEU A 281 -10.37 -11.29 7.20
N ALA A 282 -9.81 -10.16 7.63
CA ALA A 282 -9.58 -9.89 9.04
C ALA A 282 -10.88 -9.72 9.82
N THR A 283 -11.81 -8.88 9.33
CA THR A 283 -13.03 -8.56 10.08
C THR A 283 -14.08 -9.67 10.06
N GLU A 284 -14.17 -10.44 8.98
CA GLU A 284 -15.25 -11.41 8.76
C GLU A 284 -14.82 -12.85 9.04
N MET A 285 -13.53 -13.18 8.88
CA MET A 285 -13.01 -14.54 9.07
C MET A 285 -11.96 -14.66 10.18
N GLY A 286 -11.54 -13.54 10.76
CA GLY A 286 -10.49 -13.53 11.79
C GLY A 286 -9.09 -13.85 11.26
N ILE A 287 -8.86 -13.71 9.94
CA ILE A 287 -7.56 -13.97 9.32
C ILE A 287 -6.71 -12.70 9.37
N THR A 288 -5.59 -12.73 10.09
CA THR A 288 -4.70 -11.56 10.19
C THR A 288 -3.76 -11.50 8.98
N SER A 289 -3.46 -10.31 8.46
CA SER A 289 -2.43 -10.14 7.44
C SER A 289 -1.26 -9.27 7.91
N THR A 290 -0.07 -9.58 7.42
CA THR A 290 1.10 -8.69 7.42
C THR A 290 1.48 -8.36 5.99
N VAL A 291 1.67 -7.06 5.72
CA VAL A 291 2.05 -6.57 4.39
C VAL A 291 3.22 -5.61 4.50
N ALA A 292 4.18 -5.73 3.60
CA ALA A 292 5.35 -4.86 3.55
C ALA A 292 4.94 -3.39 3.32
N ALA A 293 5.45 -2.46 4.14
CA ALA A 293 5.14 -1.03 4.00
C ALA A 293 5.70 -0.42 2.70
N GLY A 294 6.75 -1.01 2.13
CA GLY A 294 7.46 -0.51 0.95
C GLY A 294 8.90 -0.06 1.26
N ASN A 295 9.69 0.15 0.21
CA ASN A 295 11.13 0.48 0.31
C ASN A 295 11.47 1.86 -0.27
N ASP A 296 10.49 2.76 -0.33
CA ASP A 296 10.57 4.11 -0.89
C ASP A 296 10.78 5.18 0.20
N GLY A 297 11.53 4.85 1.26
CA GLY A 297 11.73 5.74 2.41
C GLY A 297 12.36 7.09 2.04
N ASN A 298 13.10 7.16 0.92
CA ASN A 298 13.60 8.41 0.37
C ASN A 298 12.49 9.39 -0.05
N ARG A 299 11.27 8.91 -0.27
CA ARG A 299 10.10 9.75 -0.60
C ARG A 299 9.46 10.37 0.64
N ALA A 300 9.76 9.89 1.85
CA ALA A 300 9.14 10.32 3.11
C ALA A 300 7.60 10.16 3.10
N ALA A 301 6.87 11.02 3.82
CA ALA A 301 5.45 10.86 4.15
C ALA A 301 4.53 10.63 2.93
N PHE A 302 3.36 10.03 3.20
CA PHE A 302 2.31 9.76 2.21
C PHE A 302 2.71 8.80 1.08
N TYR A 303 3.65 7.88 1.34
CA TYR A 303 4.23 7.03 0.29
C TYR A 303 4.34 5.55 0.69
N THR A 304 3.51 5.13 1.64
CA THR A 304 3.30 3.73 2.01
C THR A 304 2.63 2.92 0.88
N SER A 305 2.94 1.63 0.82
CA SER A 305 2.43 0.67 -0.17
C SER A 305 0.91 0.57 -0.14
N GLY A 306 0.26 0.63 -1.30
CA GLY A 306 -1.22 0.55 -1.42
C GLY A 306 -1.78 -0.73 -0.81
N SER A 307 -1.12 -1.88 -1.07
CA SER A 307 -1.49 -3.19 -0.52
C SER A 307 -1.48 -3.24 1.01
N ALA A 308 -0.76 -2.34 1.67
CA ALA A 308 -0.61 -2.28 3.12
C ALA A 308 -1.56 -1.28 3.81
N ASN A 309 -2.28 -0.47 3.04
CA ASN A 309 -3.03 0.69 3.56
C ASN A 309 -4.45 0.37 4.05
N GLY A 310 -4.92 -0.87 3.86
CA GLY A 310 -6.23 -1.31 4.37
C GLY A 310 -6.37 -1.16 5.89
N ALA A 311 -7.58 -0.86 6.35
CA ALA A 311 -7.84 -0.50 7.76
C ALA A 311 -7.48 -1.62 8.75
N ALA A 312 -7.75 -2.88 8.40
CA ALA A 312 -7.44 -4.05 9.25
C ALA A 312 -6.17 -4.81 8.78
N VAL A 313 -5.40 -4.22 7.88
CA VAL A 313 -4.11 -4.75 7.41
C VAL A 313 -2.98 -4.26 8.30
N ASN A 314 -2.04 -5.14 8.66
CA ASN A 314 -0.85 -4.74 9.41
C ASN A 314 0.31 -4.43 8.45
N SER A 315 0.53 -3.14 8.21
CA SER A 315 1.67 -2.62 7.45
C SER A 315 2.95 -2.67 8.28
N ILE A 316 4.02 -3.26 7.74
CA ILE A 316 5.26 -3.57 8.47
C ILE A 316 6.43 -2.72 7.97
N ALA A 317 6.99 -1.89 8.86
CA ALA A 317 8.23 -1.16 8.62
C ALA A 317 9.48 -2.02 8.86
N ALA A 318 10.60 -1.58 8.30
CA ALA A 318 11.90 -2.20 8.50
C ALA A 318 12.75 -1.50 9.57
N VAL A 319 13.49 -2.30 10.33
CA VAL A 319 14.43 -1.88 11.38
C VAL A 319 15.82 -2.43 11.07
N ASP A 320 16.83 -1.63 11.35
CA ASP A 320 18.23 -2.03 11.25
C ASP A 320 18.64 -2.91 12.43
N LEU A 321 19.38 -3.98 12.16
CA LEU A 321 19.89 -4.87 13.20
C LEU A 321 20.77 -4.12 14.19
N THR A 322 20.79 -4.54 15.47
CA THR A 322 21.57 -3.89 16.54
C THR A 322 23.04 -3.70 16.16
N GLU A 323 23.63 -4.65 15.44
CA GLU A 323 25.02 -4.59 14.99
C GLU A 323 25.29 -3.65 13.80
N THR A 324 24.25 -3.02 13.23
CA THR A 324 24.40 -2.13 12.07
C THR A 324 25.18 -0.86 12.47
N PRO A 325 26.34 -0.58 11.87
CA PRO A 325 27.13 0.59 12.24
C PRO A 325 26.36 1.89 12.07
N GLY A 326 26.34 2.71 13.12
CA GLY A 326 25.76 4.05 13.13
C GLY A 326 24.23 4.13 13.20
N THR A 327 23.51 3.05 12.88
CA THR A 327 22.05 3.03 12.66
C THR A 327 21.33 1.85 13.31
N GLY A 328 22.04 0.99 14.06
CA GLY A 328 21.44 -0.18 14.70
C GLY A 328 20.28 0.16 15.63
N GLU A 329 19.26 -0.69 15.63
CA GLU A 329 17.99 -0.51 16.34
C GLU A 329 17.23 0.78 15.99
N THR A 330 17.37 1.29 14.77
CA THR A 330 16.56 2.41 14.25
C THR A 330 15.76 1.98 13.03
N PRO A 331 14.67 2.69 12.66
CA PRO A 331 13.96 2.41 11.42
C PRO A 331 14.89 2.56 10.21
N SER A 332 14.87 1.57 9.32
CA SER A 332 15.73 1.57 8.13
C SER A 332 15.42 2.77 7.24
N ALA A 333 16.45 3.45 6.73
CA ALA A 333 16.27 4.63 5.87
C ALA A 333 15.41 4.38 4.61
N PHE A 334 15.37 3.13 4.12
CA PHE A 334 14.55 2.75 2.98
C PHE A 334 13.09 2.46 3.34
N THR A 335 12.70 2.30 4.60
CA THR A 335 11.31 1.94 4.93
C THR A 335 10.35 3.03 4.48
N SER A 336 9.31 2.69 3.72
CA SER A 336 8.29 3.66 3.31
C SER A 336 7.53 4.22 4.50
N TRP A 337 7.10 5.47 4.39
CA TRP A 337 6.43 6.21 5.46
C TRP A 337 4.94 6.33 5.20
N GLY A 338 4.17 6.23 6.27
CA GLY A 338 2.84 6.81 6.30
C GLY A 338 2.89 8.31 6.63
N PRO A 339 1.79 8.86 7.18
CA PRO A 339 0.46 8.25 7.14
C PRO A 339 -0.04 8.07 5.71
N THR A 340 -1.24 7.52 5.54
CA THR A 340 -1.89 7.60 4.21
C THR A 340 -2.27 9.06 3.92
N MET A 341 -2.63 9.37 2.68
CA MET A 341 -3.06 10.73 2.28
C MET A 341 -4.36 11.15 2.98
N GLU A 342 -5.20 10.19 3.38
CA GLU A 342 -6.37 10.37 4.23
C GLU A 342 -6.02 10.49 5.73
N MET A 343 -4.73 10.59 6.07
CA MET A 343 -4.21 10.65 7.44
C MET A 343 -4.50 9.39 8.28
N ASN A 344 -4.72 8.23 7.66
CA ASN A 344 -4.78 6.96 8.40
C ASN A 344 -3.39 6.58 8.94
N PHE A 345 -3.36 6.01 10.13
CA PHE A 345 -2.11 5.64 10.80
C PHE A 345 -1.45 4.43 10.11
N LYS A 346 -0.27 4.65 9.53
CA LYS A 346 0.59 3.65 8.89
C LYS A 346 2.06 4.05 9.10
N PRO A 347 2.99 3.08 9.15
CA PRO A 347 2.77 1.64 9.28
C PRO A 347 2.21 1.27 10.67
N GLN A 348 1.76 0.03 10.89
CA GLN A 348 1.23 -0.40 12.20
C GLN A 348 2.37 -0.61 13.22
N PHE A 349 3.45 -1.25 12.80
CA PHE A 349 4.62 -1.55 13.62
C PHE A 349 5.83 -1.89 12.74
N ALA A 350 6.97 -2.14 13.37
CA ALA A 350 8.22 -2.43 12.71
C ALA A 350 8.80 -3.80 13.11
N GLY A 351 9.59 -4.40 12.20
CA GLY A 351 10.38 -5.60 12.45
C GLY A 351 11.76 -5.50 11.79
N PRO A 352 12.76 -6.29 12.23
CA PRO A 352 14.07 -6.29 11.60
C PRO A 352 13.99 -6.61 10.10
N GLY A 353 14.61 -5.77 9.28
CA GLY A 353 14.48 -5.85 7.82
C GLY A 353 15.76 -5.57 7.04
N ARG A 354 16.84 -5.14 7.69
CA ARG A 354 18.13 -4.88 7.03
C ARG A 354 19.11 -6.03 7.30
N ASP A 355 19.79 -6.47 6.25
CA ASP A 355 20.83 -7.49 6.29
C ASP A 355 20.41 -8.82 6.94
N ILE A 356 19.19 -9.27 6.63
CA ILE A 356 18.60 -10.47 7.22
C ILE A 356 19.11 -11.72 6.50
N LEU A 357 19.80 -12.59 7.25
CA LEU A 357 20.23 -13.90 6.78
C LEU A 357 19.03 -14.86 6.66
N SER A 358 18.88 -15.52 5.52
CA SER A 358 17.87 -16.55 5.30
C SER A 358 18.28 -17.55 4.20
N THR A 359 17.38 -18.49 3.89
CA THR A 359 17.52 -19.51 2.84
C THR A 359 17.46 -18.91 1.44
N LEU A 360 18.13 -19.56 0.49
CA LEU A 360 18.08 -19.30 -0.95
C LEU A 360 17.94 -20.63 -1.69
N PRO A 361 17.39 -20.64 -2.92
CA PRO A 361 17.25 -21.87 -3.70
C PRO A 361 18.57 -22.63 -3.88
N GLY A 362 18.47 -23.96 -3.93
CA GLY A 362 19.61 -24.85 -4.15
C GLY A 362 20.48 -25.08 -2.90
N ASN A 363 19.84 -25.15 -1.72
CA ASN A 363 20.51 -25.35 -0.42
C ASN A 363 21.59 -24.28 -0.13
N LYS A 364 21.22 -23.01 -0.36
CA LYS A 364 22.08 -21.85 -0.17
C LYS A 364 21.51 -20.92 0.88
N TYR A 365 22.32 -19.96 1.31
CA TYR A 365 21.89 -18.94 2.26
C TYR A 365 22.42 -17.57 1.84
N GLY A 366 21.73 -16.51 2.22
CA GLY A 366 22.20 -15.16 1.94
C GLY A 366 21.48 -14.08 2.73
N ARG A 367 22.06 -12.90 2.69
CA ARG A 367 21.56 -11.70 3.37
C ARG A 367 20.87 -10.79 2.37
N ALA A 368 19.70 -10.30 2.74
CA ALA A 368 18.92 -9.35 1.96
C ALA A 368 18.32 -8.27 2.87
N SER A 369 17.91 -7.15 2.27
CA SER A 369 17.29 -6.04 2.99
C SER A 369 15.98 -5.63 2.33
N GLY A 370 14.99 -5.29 3.14
CA GLY A 370 13.69 -4.79 2.70
C GLY A 370 12.61 -4.97 3.76
N THR A 371 11.53 -4.22 3.64
CA THR A 371 10.29 -4.48 4.41
C THR A 371 9.71 -5.87 4.12
N SER A 372 10.07 -6.46 2.97
CA SER A 372 9.83 -7.87 2.62
C SER A 372 10.42 -8.88 3.61
N MET A 373 11.51 -8.54 4.32
CA MET A 373 12.14 -9.39 5.33
C MET A 373 11.51 -9.19 6.72
N SER A 374 11.09 -7.96 7.05
CA SER A 374 10.38 -7.64 8.29
C SER A 374 9.00 -8.28 8.34
N THR A 375 8.30 -8.34 7.20
CA THR A 375 6.93 -8.85 7.07
C THR A 375 6.77 -10.30 7.56
N PRO A 376 7.58 -11.28 7.11
CA PRO A 376 7.53 -12.64 7.64
C PRO A 376 8.01 -12.74 9.09
N MET A 377 8.91 -11.86 9.57
CA MET A 377 9.29 -11.87 10.99
C MET A 377 8.09 -11.59 11.90
N VAL A 378 7.34 -10.54 11.58
CA VAL A 378 6.16 -10.18 12.37
C VAL A 378 5.03 -11.20 12.20
N ALA A 379 4.85 -11.77 11.00
CA ALA A 379 3.91 -12.86 10.78
C ALA A 379 4.23 -14.09 11.66
N GLY A 380 5.52 -14.41 11.78
CA GLY A 380 6.00 -15.45 12.69
C GLY A 380 5.68 -15.15 14.14
N VAL A 381 5.88 -13.90 14.59
CA VAL A 381 5.51 -13.49 15.96
C VAL A 381 4.00 -13.66 16.18
N MET A 382 3.15 -13.23 15.24
CA MET A 382 1.70 -13.46 15.33
C MET A 382 1.34 -14.93 15.47
N ALA A 383 2.07 -15.84 14.80
CA ALA A 383 1.88 -17.28 14.96
C ALA A 383 2.30 -17.78 16.35
N LEU A 384 3.38 -17.26 16.93
CA LEU A 384 3.76 -17.57 18.30
C LEU A 384 2.70 -17.09 19.31
N LEU A 385 2.13 -15.91 19.10
CA LEU A 385 1.03 -15.39 19.94
C LEU A 385 -0.23 -16.27 19.82
N ASN A 386 -0.63 -16.67 18.60
CA ASN A 386 -1.76 -17.57 18.39
C ASN A 386 -1.57 -18.93 19.10
N GLN A 387 -0.34 -19.45 19.13
CA GLN A 387 -0.06 -20.67 19.88
C GLN A 387 -0.14 -20.42 21.41
N ALA A 388 0.41 -19.31 21.89
CA ALA A 388 0.50 -19.02 23.32
C ALA A 388 -0.84 -18.64 23.96
N MET A 389 -1.72 -17.99 23.20
CA MET A 389 -2.95 -17.39 23.70
C MET A 389 -4.22 -18.09 23.19
N GLY A 390 -4.08 -19.07 22.29
CA GLY A 390 -5.16 -19.53 21.42
C GLY A 390 -5.40 -18.56 20.26
N PRO A 391 -6.31 -18.86 19.32
CA PRO A 391 -6.62 -17.98 18.20
C PRO A 391 -6.94 -16.56 18.67
N VAL A 392 -6.14 -15.58 18.23
CA VAL A 392 -6.31 -14.18 18.60
C VAL A 392 -7.03 -13.46 17.46
N ALA A 393 -8.12 -12.76 17.78
CA ALA A 393 -8.83 -11.95 16.80
C ALA A 393 -7.91 -10.83 16.24
N PRO A 394 -7.99 -10.49 14.93
CA PRO A 394 -7.07 -9.54 14.30
C PRO A 394 -6.95 -8.18 14.98
N GLU A 395 -8.07 -7.58 15.39
CA GLU A 395 -8.06 -6.32 16.13
C GLU A 395 -7.32 -6.43 17.48
N ARG A 396 -7.52 -7.55 18.19
CA ARG A 396 -6.81 -7.83 19.44
C ARG A 396 -5.32 -8.05 19.18
N MET A 397 -4.96 -8.77 18.11
CA MET A 397 -3.56 -8.99 17.71
C MET A 397 -2.86 -7.64 17.49
N GLN A 398 -3.47 -6.73 16.71
CA GLN A 398 -2.92 -5.41 16.46
C GLN A 398 -2.74 -4.61 17.75
N LYS A 399 -3.74 -4.60 18.65
CA LYS A 399 -3.65 -3.92 19.95
C LYS A 399 -2.53 -4.48 20.83
N LEU A 400 -2.39 -5.80 20.94
CA LEU A 400 -1.34 -6.45 21.73
C LEU A 400 0.06 -6.08 21.22
N LEU A 401 0.26 -6.17 19.91
CA LEU A 401 1.54 -5.85 19.28
C LEU A 401 1.87 -4.36 19.42
N ALA A 402 0.92 -3.47 19.13
CA ALA A 402 1.13 -2.03 19.24
C ALA A 402 1.42 -1.58 20.69
N ALA A 403 0.64 -2.06 21.65
CA ALA A 403 0.76 -1.69 23.06
C ALA A 403 2.10 -2.09 23.68
N SER A 404 2.66 -3.20 23.22
CA SER A 404 3.86 -3.85 23.76
C SER A 404 5.14 -3.52 22.98
N ALA A 405 5.02 -2.88 21.82
CA ALA A 405 6.14 -2.57 20.94
C ALA A 405 7.15 -1.63 21.63
N LYS A 406 8.41 -1.72 21.21
CA LYS A 406 9.50 -0.86 21.66
C LYS A 406 9.62 0.33 20.70
N PRO A 407 9.29 1.57 21.11
CA PRO A 407 9.59 2.77 20.33
C PRO A 407 11.09 2.88 20.06
N LEU A 408 11.43 3.28 18.85
CA LEU A 408 12.78 3.34 18.31
C LEU A 408 13.27 4.78 18.21
N GLU A 409 14.59 4.93 18.34
CA GLU A 409 15.30 6.17 18.12
C GLU A 409 15.35 6.55 16.64
N PHE A 410 15.49 7.84 16.37
CA PHE A 410 15.60 8.38 15.03
C PHE A 410 17.02 8.22 14.49
N SER A 411 17.10 7.86 13.21
CA SER A 411 18.33 7.98 12.43
C SER A 411 18.07 8.79 11.18
N ASP A 412 19.08 9.53 10.71
CA ASP A 412 19.09 10.17 9.39
C ASP A 412 19.57 9.24 8.26
N GLY A 413 19.78 7.96 8.55
CA GLY A 413 20.35 6.95 7.65
C GLY A 413 21.86 6.80 7.75
N SER A 414 22.53 7.67 8.50
CA SER A 414 23.98 7.61 8.76
C SER A 414 24.33 7.51 10.24
N LYS A 415 23.50 8.13 11.09
CA LYS A 415 23.73 8.26 12.53
C LYS A 415 22.41 8.17 13.29
N THR A 416 22.44 7.58 14.48
CA THR A 416 21.35 7.59 15.47
C THR A 416 21.38 8.84 16.36
N TYR A 417 20.19 9.33 16.73
CA TYR A 417 19.96 10.47 17.59
C TYR A 417 19.11 10.05 18.80
N ASP A 418 19.40 10.60 19.98
CA ASP A 418 18.66 10.36 21.24
C ASP A 418 17.31 11.10 21.26
N VAL A 419 16.49 10.84 20.25
CA VAL A 419 15.09 11.29 20.08
C VAL A 419 14.32 10.18 19.38
N LEU A 420 13.03 10.02 19.67
CA LEU A 420 12.24 8.96 19.03
C LEU A 420 12.00 9.29 17.55
N ALA A 421 12.05 8.27 16.69
CA ALA A 421 11.67 8.39 15.29
C ALA A 421 10.18 8.72 15.14
N PRO A 422 9.76 9.43 14.08
CA PRO A 422 8.35 9.71 13.85
C PRO A 422 7.53 8.42 13.75
N THR A 423 6.34 8.39 14.33
CA THR A 423 5.47 7.19 14.28
C THR A 423 5.06 6.85 12.85
N ALA A 424 5.03 7.83 11.95
CA ALA A 424 4.79 7.62 10.52
C ALA A 424 5.90 6.82 9.82
N GLN A 425 7.08 6.68 10.43
CA GLN A 425 8.18 5.83 9.96
C GLN A 425 8.16 4.44 10.62
N GLN A 426 7.90 4.39 11.93
CA GLN A 426 8.09 3.17 12.74
C GLN A 426 6.79 2.49 13.22
N GLY A 427 5.64 3.13 13.03
CA GLY A 427 4.37 2.74 13.64
C GLY A 427 4.44 2.79 15.16
N ALA A 428 3.94 1.74 15.83
CA ALA A 428 4.07 1.56 17.26
C ALA A 428 5.51 1.24 17.75
N GLY A 429 6.44 0.98 16.82
CA GLY A 429 7.82 0.59 17.10
C GLY A 429 8.09 -0.89 16.82
N LEU A 430 9.24 -1.37 17.28
CA LEU A 430 9.70 -2.74 17.09
C LEU A 430 8.86 -3.72 17.91
N VAL A 431 8.27 -4.71 17.24
CA VAL A 431 7.47 -5.77 17.88
C VAL A 431 8.26 -6.52 18.96
N GLN A 432 7.62 -6.79 20.10
CA GLN A 432 8.21 -7.51 21.25
C GLN A 432 7.34 -8.72 21.62
N ALA A 433 7.71 -9.92 21.14
CA ALA A 433 6.90 -11.12 21.22
C ALA A 433 6.54 -11.54 22.66
N LEU A 434 7.54 -11.55 23.57
CA LEU A 434 7.31 -11.94 24.96
C LEU A 434 6.46 -10.90 25.70
N ASN A 435 6.75 -9.60 25.53
CA ASN A 435 5.95 -8.54 26.10
C ASN A 435 4.47 -8.62 25.66
N ALA A 436 4.21 -8.90 24.38
CA ALA A 436 2.87 -8.99 23.84
C ALA A 436 2.04 -10.14 24.45
N VAL A 437 2.67 -11.28 24.78
CA VAL A 437 1.99 -12.41 25.46
C VAL A 437 1.73 -12.11 26.95
N ASN A 438 2.64 -11.38 27.58
CA ASN A 438 2.58 -11.10 29.01
C ASN A 438 1.78 -9.84 29.38
N ILE A 439 1.36 -9.05 28.41
CA ILE A 439 0.61 -7.82 28.65
C ILE A 439 -0.68 -8.09 29.44
N ARG A 440 -0.93 -7.26 30.45
CA ARG A 440 -2.15 -7.29 31.30
C ARG A 440 -2.91 -5.97 31.31
N THR A 441 -2.29 -4.90 30.83
CA THR A 441 -2.95 -3.62 30.58
C THR A 441 -3.35 -3.56 29.11
N LEU A 442 -4.65 -3.64 28.82
CA LEU A 442 -5.17 -3.60 27.45
C LEU A 442 -5.57 -2.17 27.11
N ILE A 443 -5.31 -1.77 25.86
CA ILE A 443 -5.63 -0.45 25.31
C ILE A 443 -6.60 -0.56 24.13
N SER A 444 -7.39 0.49 23.92
CA SER A 444 -8.15 0.70 22.70
C SER A 444 -8.32 2.21 22.47
N PRO A 445 -8.09 2.75 21.27
CA PRO A 445 -7.61 2.09 20.05
C PRO A 445 -6.11 1.70 20.12
N ALA A 446 -5.59 1.08 19.06
CA ALA A 446 -4.17 0.72 18.94
C ALA A 446 -3.25 1.90 18.56
N SER A 447 -3.81 2.99 18.05
CA SER A 447 -3.10 4.20 17.63
C SER A 447 -4.05 5.40 17.64
N LEU A 448 -3.52 6.62 17.74
CA LEU A 448 -4.29 7.87 17.66
C LEU A 448 -3.87 8.66 16.41
N SER A 449 -4.82 8.97 15.52
CA SER A 449 -4.58 9.90 14.41
C SER A 449 -5.43 11.15 14.61
N PHE A 450 -4.77 12.27 14.86
CA PHE A 450 -5.41 13.56 15.07
C PHE A 450 -5.73 14.31 13.78
N ASN A 451 -5.36 13.76 12.61
CA ASN A 451 -5.52 14.38 11.30
C ASN A 451 -4.71 15.69 11.15
N ASP A 452 -5.03 16.52 10.16
CA ASP A 452 -4.48 17.86 9.99
C ASP A 452 -5.16 18.91 10.90
N THR A 453 -4.66 20.15 10.89
CA THR A 453 -5.14 21.20 11.80
C THR A 453 -6.56 21.68 11.46
N GLU A 454 -6.99 21.59 10.20
CA GLU A 454 -8.32 22.04 9.76
C GLU A 454 -9.40 20.96 10.01
N HIS A 455 -9.05 19.69 9.87
CA HIS A 455 -9.92 18.52 10.00
C HIS A 455 -9.61 17.72 11.27
N MET A 456 -9.18 18.42 12.32
CA MET A 456 -8.62 17.81 13.51
C MET A 456 -9.66 16.95 14.26
N ASN A 457 -9.25 15.74 14.63
CA ASN A 457 -10.03 14.89 15.53
C ASN A 457 -9.80 15.36 16.98
N HIS A 458 -10.67 16.23 17.49
CA HIS A 458 -10.42 16.92 18.76
C HIS A 458 -10.45 16.01 20.00
N ASP A 459 -11.30 14.99 20.03
CA ASP A 459 -11.45 14.10 21.19
C ASP A 459 -11.49 12.65 20.72
N ILE A 460 -10.45 11.89 21.04
CA ILE A 460 -10.37 10.45 20.77
C ILE A 460 -10.51 9.70 22.09
N GLU A 461 -11.49 8.81 22.17
CA GLU A 461 -11.68 7.96 23.34
C GLU A 461 -10.57 6.91 23.43
N VAL A 462 -9.91 6.86 24.58
CA VAL A 462 -8.95 5.81 24.95
C VAL A 462 -9.52 5.00 26.12
N ALA A 463 -9.68 3.70 25.91
CA ALA A 463 -10.06 2.75 26.95
C ALA A 463 -8.82 2.01 27.46
N VAL A 464 -8.61 2.05 28.78
CA VAL A 464 -7.58 1.29 29.49
C VAL A 464 -8.27 0.23 30.34
N THR A 465 -7.92 -1.04 30.14
CA THR A 465 -8.49 -2.17 30.89
C THR A 465 -7.40 -2.90 31.66
N ASN A 466 -7.63 -3.10 32.96
CA ASN A 466 -6.80 -3.98 33.78
C ASN A 466 -7.29 -5.42 33.61
N ALA A 467 -6.62 -6.20 32.76
CA ALA A 467 -6.86 -7.63 32.58
C ALA A 467 -6.01 -8.51 33.53
N GLY A 468 -5.34 -7.90 34.49
CA GLY A 468 -4.65 -8.59 35.58
C GLY A 468 -5.61 -9.07 36.68
N ASN A 469 -5.03 -9.58 37.76
CA ASN A 469 -5.74 -10.09 38.93
C ASN A 469 -5.62 -9.19 40.18
N GLU A 470 -4.79 -8.15 40.10
CA GLU A 470 -4.55 -7.19 41.18
C GLU A 470 -5.05 -5.81 40.81
N THR A 471 -5.24 -4.95 41.82
CA THR A 471 -5.57 -3.53 41.60
C THR A 471 -4.32 -2.78 41.16
N VAL A 472 -4.44 -2.00 40.08
CA VAL A 472 -3.32 -1.23 39.51
C VAL A 472 -3.67 0.25 39.48
N GLU A 473 -2.75 1.09 39.95
CA GLU A 473 -2.80 2.54 39.73
C GLU A 473 -2.07 2.86 38.42
N TYR A 474 -2.73 3.62 37.55
CA TYR A 474 -2.21 4.02 36.25
C TYR A 474 -1.87 5.50 36.21
N GLN A 475 -0.75 5.81 35.57
CA GLN A 475 -0.28 7.15 35.24
C GLN A 475 -0.09 7.26 33.73
N LEU A 476 -0.67 8.31 33.13
CA LEU A 476 -0.39 8.68 31.74
C LEU A 476 0.82 9.61 31.66
N THR A 477 1.72 9.33 30.71
CA THR A 477 2.84 10.22 30.34
C THR A 477 2.99 10.27 28.82
N VAL A 478 3.52 11.37 28.29
CA VAL A 478 3.70 11.56 26.85
C VAL A 478 5.18 11.66 26.55
N ARG A 479 5.66 10.92 25.55
CA ARG A 479 7.00 11.11 24.98
C ARG A 479 6.87 11.47 23.50
N PRO A 480 7.14 12.73 23.13
CA PRO A 480 7.16 13.15 21.74
C PRO A 480 8.26 12.43 20.93
N ALA A 481 7.98 12.21 19.66
CA ALA A 481 8.98 11.92 18.65
C ALA A 481 9.45 13.21 17.98
N ILE A 482 10.57 13.15 17.27
CA ILE A 482 11.02 14.28 16.45
C ILE A 482 9.94 14.59 15.40
N SER A 483 9.60 15.87 15.23
CA SER A 483 8.68 16.28 14.17
C SER A 483 9.45 16.54 12.89
N VAL A 484 8.80 16.34 11.76
CA VAL A 484 9.43 16.50 10.45
C VAL A 484 8.57 17.34 9.52
N TYR A 485 9.19 18.20 8.72
CA TYR A 485 8.49 18.92 7.67
C TYR A 485 8.27 18.01 6.47
N VAL A 486 7.02 17.89 6.03
CA VAL A 486 6.71 17.11 4.84
C VAL A 486 7.21 17.84 3.60
N LEU A 487 6.94 19.15 3.47
CA LEU A 487 7.32 19.94 2.30
C LEU A 487 8.72 20.56 2.43
N ALA A 488 9.45 20.58 1.32
CA ALA A 488 10.76 21.21 1.25
C ALA A 488 10.66 22.74 1.40
N ASN A 489 11.72 23.34 1.95
CA ASN A 489 11.74 24.78 2.20
C ASN A 489 11.59 25.56 0.88
N GLY A 490 10.60 26.44 0.80
CA GLY A 490 10.30 27.21 -0.42
C GLY A 490 9.76 26.38 -1.58
N SER A 491 9.22 25.19 -1.32
CA SER A 491 8.68 24.27 -2.33
C SER A 491 7.33 23.71 -1.90
N SER A 492 6.46 23.45 -2.87
CA SER A 492 5.23 22.68 -2.68
C SER A 492 5.48 21.17 -2.64
N TYR A 493 6.65 20.70 -3.10
CA TYR A 493 6.97 19.28 -3.17
C TYR A 493 7.52 18.75 -1.85
N PRO A 494 7.23 17.48 -1.50
CA PRO A 494 7.80 16.84 -0.33
C PRO A 494 9.32 16.75 -0.36
N SER A 495 9.96 16.90 0.80
CA SER A 495 11.39 16.67 1.00
C SER A 495 11.74 15.19 0.90
N SER A 496 12.93 14.89 0.37
CA SER A 496 13.50 13.55 0.48
C SER A 496 13.98 13.27 1.90
N PHE A 497 13.96 12.01 2.32
CA PHE A 497 14.61 11.60 3.56
C PHE A 497 16.15 11.68 3.45
N PRO A 498 16.88 12.13 4.50
CA PRO A 498 16.35 12.70 5.74
C PRO A 498 15.81 14.11 5.51
N ASN A 499 14.54 14.32 5.87
CA ASN A 499 13.87 15.61 5.73
C ASN A 499 14.13 16.50 6.95
N ASP A 500 13.86 17.80 6.78
CA ASP A 500 14.05 18.82 7.82
C ASP A 500 13.27 18.45 9.09
N GLN A 501 13.97 18.44 10.21
CA GLN A 501 13.44 18.07 11.53
C GLN A 501 13.26 19.30 12.41
N THR A 502 12.33 19.21 13.37
CA THR A 502 12.14 20.20 14.42
C THR A 502 11.78 19.52 15.75
N PRO A 503 12.30 20.00 16.90
CA PRO A 503 11.93 19.46 18.21
C PRO A 503 10.52 19.87 18.66
N ALA A 504 9.85 20.76 17.93
CA ALA A 504 8.47 21.15 18.20
C ALA A 504 7.56 19.92 18.20
N SER A 505 6.60 19.86 19.12
CA SER A 505 5.68 18.72 19.27
C SER A 505 4.29 19.18 19.69
N GLY A 506 3.28 18.37 19.36
CA GLY A 506 1.92 18.60 19.84
C GLY A 506 1.79 18.37 21.35
N ILE A 507 0.85 19.07 21.97
CA ILE A 507 0.55 18.92 23.40
C ILE A 507 -0.67 18.01 23.55
N LEU A 508 -0.49 16.82 24.10
CA LEU A 508 -1.59 15.91 24.40
C LEU A 508 -2.21 16.22 25.77
N ARG A 509 -3.53 16.15 25.85
CA ARG A 509 -4.32 16.31 27.08
C ARG A 509 -5.26 15.13 27.23
N ALA A 510 -5.57 14.78 28.48
CA ALA A 510 -6.52 13.73 28.82
C ALA A 510 -7.47 14.19 29.92
N THR A 511 -8.71 13.70 29.91
CA THR A 511 -9.72 14.02 30.95
C THR A 511 -9.28 13.57 32.34
N THR A 512 -8.49 12.50 32.44
CA THR A 512 -7.76 12.12 33.64
C THR A 512 -6.37 11.63 33.27
N THR A 513 -5.37 11.93 34.10
CA THR A 513 -3.99 11.47 33.92
C THR A 513 -3.54 10.46 34.98
N LYS A 514 -4.36 10.26 36.03
CA LYS A 514 -4.15 9.26 37.08
C LYS A 514 -5.47 8.61 37.45
N PHE A 515 -5.49 7.29 37.55
CA PHE A 515 -6.69 6.54 37.94
C PHE A 515 -6.30 5.15 38.47
N THR A 516 -7.22 4.48 39.16
CA THR A 516 -6.98 3.15 39.72
C THR A 516 -8.04 2.18 39.19
N LEU A 517 -7.61 1.02 38.71
CA LEU A 517 -8.50 -0.04 38.24
C LEU A 517 -8.28 -1.31 39.04
N THR A 518 -9.36 -1.84 39.62
CA THR A 518 -9.39 -3.22 40.10
C THR A 518 -9.41 -4.19 38.92
N ALA A 519 -9.13 -5.46 39.19
CA ALA A 519 -9.11 -6.51 38.16
C ALA A 519 -10.41 -6.53 37.33
N GLY A 520 -10.26 -6.53 36.01
CA GLY A 520 -11.36 -6.53 35.04
C GLY A 520 -12.02 -5.16 34.79
N GLN A 521 -11.64 -4.10 35.50
CA GLN A 521 -12.20 -2.77 35.25
C GLN A 521 -11.57 -2.10 34.04
N THR A 522 -12.40 -1.28 33.38
CA THR A 522 -12.03 -0.42 32.26
C THR A 522 -12.32 1.04 32.61
N GLN A 523 -11.38 1.93 32.27
CA GLN A 523 -11.59 3.37 32.28
C GLN A 523 -11.50 3.90 30.85
N ALA A 524 -12.55 4.58 30.41
CA ALA A 524 -12.51 5.41 29.20
C ALA A 524 -12.07 6.84 29.57
N LEU A 525 -11.17 7.41 28.79
CA LEU A 525 -10.72 8.80 28.91
C LEU A 525 -10.72 9.45 27.52
N GLN A 526 -11.06 10.73 27.45
CA GLN A 526 -10.94 11.47 26.19
C GLN A 526 -9.55 12.05 26.10
N VAL A 527 -8.88 11.81 24.98
CA VAL A 527 -7.56 12.36 24.65
C VAL A 527 -7.72 13.37 23.54
N SER A 528 -7.25 14.59 23.79
CA SER A 528 -7.17 15.67 22.82
C SER A 528 -5.73 16.09 22.59
N ALA A 529 -5.49 16.83 21.51
CA ALA A 529 -4.18 17.38 21.20
C ALA A 529 -4.28 18.83 20.72
N ASP A 530 -3.25 19.60 21.03
CA ASP A 530 -2.99 20.91 20.43
C ASP A 530 -1.78 20.76 19.48
N PRO A 531 -1.87 21.06 18.17
CA PRO A 531 -0.72 21.01 17.27
C PRO A 531 0.39 21.98 17.71
N PRO A 532 1.67 21.72 17.38
CA PRO A 532 2.75 22.67 17.67
C PRO A 532 2.51 24.01 16.98
N SER A 533 2.68 25.12 17.72
CA SER A 533 2.46 26.48 17.21
C SER A 533 3.72 27.17 16.68
N ASP A 534 4.90 26.64 17.02
CA ASP A 534 6.23 27.16 16.70
C ASP A 534 6.84 26.49 15.46
N VAL A 535 5.99 26.12 14.49
CA VAL A 535 6.38 25.49 13.23
C VAL A 535 5.86 26.27 12.03
N ASP A 536 6.49 26.07 10.88
CA ASP A 536 5.96 26.56 9.60
C ASP A 536 4.83 25.62 9.13
N ALA A 537 3.59 26.01 9.42
CA ALA A 537 2.40 25.24 9.04
C ALA A 537 2.23 25.10 7.51
N ASN A 538 2.80 26.01 6.70
CA ASN A 538 2.76 25.89 5.24
C ASN A 538 3.65 24.75 4.73
N ARG A 539 4.60 24.29 5.56
CA ARG A 539 5.47 23.16 5.25
C ARG A 539 4.93 21.82 5.75
N LEU A 540 3.72 21.82 6.34
CA LEU A 540 3.03 20.64 6.85
C LEU A 540 3.92 19.86 7.84
N ALA A 541 4.08 20.38 9.06
CA ALA A 541 4.91 19.72 10.06
C ALA A 541 4.18 18.50 10.64
N LEU A 542 4.68 17.31 10.34
CA LEU A 542 4.19 16.04 10.87
C LEU A 542 4.76 15.83 12.27
N TRP A 543 3.88 15.85 13.26
CA TRP A 543 4.22 15.69 14.67
C TRP A 543 3.65 14.37 15.20
N SER A 544 4.38 13.72 16.10
CA SER A 544 4.01 12.40 16.59
C SER A 544 4.66 12.08 17.93
N GLY A 545 4.33 10.92 18.50
CA GLY A 545 4.96 10.41 19.70
C GLY A 545 4.18 9.25 20.29
N PHE A 546 4.36 9.03 21.60
CA PHE A 546 3.78 7.91 22.31
C PHE A 546 3.10 8.38 23.60
N LEU A 547 1.85 7.98 23.79
CA LEU A 547 1.13 8.08 25.06
C LEU A 547 1.40 6.80 25.86
N TYR A 548 2.22 6.91 26.90
CA TYR A 548 2.52 5.82 27.81
C TYR A 548 1.48 5.73 28.92
N ILE A 549 1.06 4.50 29.23
CA ILE A 549 0.19 4.15 30.34
C ILE A 549 1.00 3.24 31.25
N GLN A 550 1.41 3.79 32.40
CA GLN A 550 2.31 3.16 33.35
C GLN A 550 1.53 2.70 34.56
N GLY A 551 1.57 1.40 34.87
CA GLY A 551 0.96 0.80 36.05
C GLY A 551 1.91 0.76 37.24
N SER A 552 1.37 0.84 38.44
CA SER A 552 2.09 0.62 39.70
C SER A 552 2.67 -0.79 39.85
N ASP A 553 2.22 -1.73 39.02
CA ASP A 553 2.72 -3.11 38.88
C ASP A 553 3.94 -3.22 37.95
N SER A 554 4.54 -2.08 37.55
CA SER A 554 5.60 -1.99 36.54
C SER A 554 5.18 -2.34 35.12
N SER A 555 3.88 -2.55 34.87
CA SER A 555 3.39 -2.63 33.49
C SER A 555 3.55 -1.27 32.81
N SER A 556 3.97 -1.29 31.56
CA SER A 556 4.06 -0.08 30.75
C SER A 556 3.68 -0.44 29.33
N VAL A 557 2.67 0.25 28.81
CA VAL A 557 2.20 0.11 27.42
C VAL A 557 2.19 1.48 26.77
N SER A 558 2.27 1.53 25.44
CA SER A 558 2.18 2.81 24.71
C SER A 558 1.17 2.77 23.58
N ILE A 559 0.50 3.91 23.36
CA ILE A 559 -0.31 4.19 22.18
C ILE A 559 0.45 5.19 21.31
N PRO A 560 0.89 4.84 20.10
CA PRO A 560 1.47 5.81 19.20
C PRO A 560 0.42 6.82 18.74
N TYR A 561 0.81 8.07 18.56
CA TYR A 561 -0.04 9.12 18.02
C TYR A 561 0.66 9.91 16.92
N GLN A 562 -0.13 10.49 16.03
CA GLN A 562 0.33 11.40 14.98
C GLN A 562 -0.68 12.52 14.73
N GLY A 563 -0.20 13.63 14.15
CA GLY A 563 -1.02 14.67 13.55
C GLY A 563 -0.18 15.57 12.63
N LEU A 564 -0.84 16.46 11.88
CA LEU A 564 -0.18 17.36 10.94
C LEU A 564 -0.49 18.82 11.27
N ALA A 565 0.54 19.62 11.54
CA ALA A 565 0.39 21.06 11.71
C ALA A 565 0.37 21.72 10.33
N GLY A 566 -0.78 22.28 9.96
CA GLY A 566 -1.08 22.74 8.61
C GLY A 566 -2.43 22.21 8.12
N SER A 567 -2.82 22.60 6.90
CA SER A 567 -4.05 22.16 6.24
C SER A 567 -3.70 21.53 4.90
N LEU A 568 -4.10 20.28 4.70
CA LEU A 568 -3.97 19.57 3.43
C LEU A 568 -4.94 20.13 2.37
N ARG A 569 -6.06 20.72 2.81
CA ARG A 569 -7.00 21.44 1.93
C ARG A 569 -6.42 22.74 1.37
N ASN A 570 -5.54 23.40 2.12
CA ASN A 570 -4.86 24.62 1.67
C ASN A 570 -3.48 24.35 1.04
N ALA A 571 -2.94 23.14 1.18
CA ALA A 571 -1.65 22.78 0.61
C ALA A 571 -1.74 22.59 -0.91
N THR A 572 -0.76 23.12 -1.65
CA THR A 572 -0.70 22.96 -3.10
C THR A 572 -0.51 21.49 -3.47
N THR A 573 -1.48 20.94 -4.17
CA THR A 573 -1.52 19.59 -4.73
C THR A 573 -0.98 19.58 -6.16
N LEU A 574 -1.38 20.55 -6.98
CA LEU A 574 -0.86 20.75 -8.33
C LEU A 574 -0.25 22.14 -8.46
N PRO A 575 1.09 22.25 -8.51
CA PRO A 575 1.75 23.53 -8.75
C PRO A 575 1.35 24.13 -10.10
N SER A 576 1.44 25.45 -10.26
CA SER A 576 1.02 26.13 -11.50
C SER A 576 1.83 25.72 -12.73
N ASP A 577 3.04 25.19 -12.54
CA ASP A 577 3.92 24.59 -13.54
C ASP A 577 3.88 23.03 -13.54
N GLY A 578 2.90 22.44 -12.86
CA GLY A 578 2.76 20.99 -12.71
C GLY A 578 2.24 20.27 -13.96
N ALA A 579 1.70 20.96 -14.95
CA ALA A 579 1.26 20.37 -16.22
C ALA A 579 2.18 20.77 -17.38
N SER A 580 2.57 19.79 -18.21
CA SER A 580 3.37 20.01 -19.40
C SER A 580 2.92 19.12 -20.56
N VAL A 581 3.37 19.44 -21.78
CA VAL A 581 3.18 18.55 -22.94
C VAL A 581 4.53 17.95 -23.30
N SER A 582 4.57 16.65 -23.53
CA SER A 582 5.71 15.91 -24.05
C SER A 582 5.31 15.20 -25.34
N ASN A 583 6.28 14.74 -26.14
CA ASN A 583 5.98 13.82 -27.23
C ASN A 583 5.84 12.40 -26.65
N SER A 584 4.76 11.69 -26.97
CA SER A 584 4.51 10.31 -26.50
C SER A 584 5.64 9.33 -26.81
N ASN A 585 6.41 9.56 -27.88
CA ASN A 585 7.52 8.71 -28.27
C ASN A 585 8.85 9.08 -27.58
N ASP A 586 8.92 10.19 -26.83
CA ASP A 586 10.08 10.49 -26.02
C ASP A 586 10.04 9.68 -24.73
N GLN A 587 10.92 8.68 -24.63
CA GLN A 587 11.05 7.82 -23.45
C GLN A 587 11.37 8.58 -22.15
N ASN A 588 11.93 9.80 -22.26
CA ASN A 588 12.21 10.65 -21.10
C ASN A 588 11.09 11.66 -20.82
N HIS A 589 10.04 11.66 -21.65
CA HIS A 589 8.89 12.55 -21.58
C HIS A 589 9.29 14.02 -21.36
N LYS A 590 10.27 14.52 -22.11
CA LYS A 590 10.73 15.90 -21.94
C LYS A 590 9.66 16.89 -22.42
N PRO A 591 9.38 17.95 -21.64
CA PRO A 591 8.46 19.00 -22.08
C PRO A 591 8.87 19.61 -23.41
N VAL A 592 7.90 19.77 -24.32
CA VAL A 592 8.07 20.48 -25.58
C VAL A 592 7.99 22.00 -25.37
N PHE A 593 8.49 22.76 -26.35
CA PHE A 593 8.38 24.21 -26.33
C PHE A 593 6.98 24.67 -26.77
N ALA A 594 6.59 25.89 -26.37
CA ALA A 594 5.39 26.52 -26.89
C ALA A 594 5.40 26.57 -28.43
N ASP A 595 4.22 26.44 -29.02
CA ASP A 595 3.97 26.39 -30.47
C ASP A 595 4.60 25.21 -31.21
N THR A 596 5.07 24.17 -30.50
CA THR A 596 5.45 22.89 -31.11
C THR A 596 4.25 22.32 -31.88
N GLU A 597 4.49 21.91 -33.13
CA GLU A 597 3.45 21.32 -33.98
C GLU A 597 3.46 19.79 -33.88
N PHE A 598 2.28 19.22 -33.64
CA PHE A 598 2.01 17.79 -33.71
C PHE A 598 1.13 17.53 -34.94
N VAL A 599 1.63 16.72 -35.87
CA VAL A 599 0.86 16.23 -37.02
C VAL A 599 0.21 14.91 -36.63
N LEU A 600 -1.04 14.99 -36.19
CA LEU A 600 -1.80 13.87 -35.65
C LEU A 600 -2.24 12.92 -36.78
N PRO A 601 -2.36 11.61 -36.50
CA PRO A 601 -3.04 10.66 -37.38
C PRO A 601 -4.47 11.11 -37.68
N LYS A 602 -5.11 10.54 -38.70
CA LYS A 602 -6.52 10.84 -38.98
C LYS A 602 -7.38 10.60 -37.73
N PRO A 603 -8.40 11.43 -37.48
CA PRO A 603 -9.31 11.24 -36.35
C PRO A 603 -9.74 9.78 -36.18
N GLY A 604 -9.51 9.23 -34.98
CA GLY A 604 -9.86 7.86 -34.62
C GLY A 604 -8.89 6.77 -35.10
N THR A 605 -7.71 7.14 -35.61
CA THR A 605 -6.72 6.18 -36.15
C THR A 605 -5.39 6.18 -35.42
N ALA A 606 -5.26 6.95 -34.33
CA ALA A 606 -4.02 7.04 -33.58
C ALA A 606 -3.65 5.71 -32.90
N ALA A 607 -2.38 5.35 -32.99
CA ALA A 607 -1.76 4.20 -32.36
C ALA A 607 -0.75 4.64 -31.30
N SER A 608 -0.41 3.76 -30.36
CA SER A 608 0.56 4.02 -29.30
C SER A 608 1.98 4.32 -29.80
N SER A 609 2.31 3.97 -31.05
CA SER A 609 3.57 4.30 -31.72
C SER A 609 3.60 5.69 -32.34
N ASP A 610 2.45 6.38 -32.42
CA ASP A 610 2.39 7.72 -33.00
C ASP A 610 2.92 8.75 -32.01
N GLY A 611 3.69 9.71 -32.53
CA GLY A 611 4.24 10.82 -31.76
C GLY A 611 3.20 11.89 -31.51
N ILE A 612 2.23 11.59 -30.66
CA ILE A 612 1.13 12.47 -30.27
C ILE A 612 1.46 13.26 -28.99
N PRO A 613 0.71 14.33 -28.69
CA PRO A 613 0.78 15.00 -27.39
C PRO A 613 0.55 14.05 -26.23
N LEU A 614 1.47 14.06 -25.26
CA LEU A 614 1.33 13.45 -23.94
C LEU A 614 1.33 14.56 -22.90
N ILE A 615 0.18 14.79 -22.26
CA ILE A 615 0.01 15.76 -21.19
C ILE A 615 0.55 15.15 -19.90
N MET A 616 1.72 15.58 -19.45
CA MET A 616 2.36 15.12 -18.23
C MET A 616 1.89 15.95 -17.05
N VAL A 617 1.53 15.28 -15.95
CA VAL A 617 1.14 15.89 -14.68
C VAL A 617 2.15 15.51 -13.61
N ASN A 618 2.70 16.52 -12.94
CA ASN A 618 3.55 16.39 -11.77
C ASN A 618 2.84 16.94 -10.54
N LEU A 619 2.37 16.02 -9.70
CA LEU A 619 1.63 16.32 -8.50
C LEU A 619 2.58 16.49 -7.31
N ALA A 620 2.41 17.56 -6.54
CA ALA A 620 3.15 17.78 -5.30
C ALA A 620 2.65 16.88 -4.16
N LEU A 621 1.33 16.83 -3.99
CA LEU A 621 0.58 15.90 -3.13
C LEU A 621 -0.39 15.11 -4.00
N GLY A 622 -0.91 13.97 -3.52
CA GLY A 622 -1.90 13.24 -4.31
C GLY A 622 -3.22 13.97 -4.35
N THR A 623 -4.10 13.54 -5.26
CA THR A 623 -5.43 14.12 -5.43
C THR A 623 -6.51 13.05 -5.50
N THR A 624 -7.66 13.31 -4.89
CA THR A 624 -8.83 12.42 -5.01
C THR A 624 -9.51 12.55 -6.35
N THR A 625 -9.33 13.68 -7.05
CA THR A 625 -9.95 13.94 -8.36
C THR A 625 -9.08 14.85 -9.21
N ILE A 626 -8.76 14.41 -10.43
CA ILE A 626 -8.09 15.20 -11.44
C ILE A 626 -8.96 15.32 -12.70
N ALA A 627 -9.04 16.52 -13.25
CA ALA A 627 -9.74 16.83 -14.48
C ALA A 627 -8.81 17.55 -15.47
N ALA A 628 -9.11 17.47 -16.75
CA ALA A 628 -8.36 18.12 -17.81
C ALA A 628 -9.32 18.73 -18.85
N GLU A 629 -9.11 20.01 -19.16
CA GLU A 629 -9.91 20.80 -20.09
C GLU A 629 -9.03 21.22 -21.28
N ILE A 630 -9.54 21.08 -22.50
CA ILE A 630 -8.88 21.55 -23.71
C ILE A 630 -9.30 23.01 -23.93
N VAL A 631 -8.31 23.89 -24.06
CA VAL A 631 -8.52 25.35 -24.19
C VAL A 631 -7.97 25.82 -25.53
N ASP A 632 -8.81 26.49 -26.30
CA ASP A 632 -8.38 27.23 -27.50
C ASP A 632 -7.43 28.36 -27.06
N ALA A 633 -6.14 28.24 -27.42
CA ALA A 633 -5.13 29.15 -26.89
C ALA A 633 -5.34 30.62 -27.31
N PRO A 634 -5.77 30.94 -28.56
CA PRO A 634 -6.06 32.31 -28.97
C PRO A 634 -7.22 32.98 -28.23
N SER A 635 -8.35 32.29 -28.03
CA SER A 635 -9.53 32.87 -27.38
C SER A 635 -9.53 32.70 -25.85
N GLY A 636 -8.79 31.73 -25.34
CA GLY A 636 -8.83 31.31 -23.93
C GLY A 636 -10.09 30.53 -23.55
N SER A 637 -10.94 30.18 -24.52
CA SER A 637 -12.20 29.46 -24.28
C SER A 637 -11.95 27.96 -24.07
N VAL A 638 -12.56 27.38 -23.04
CA VAL A 638 -12.63 25.92 -22.89
C VAL A 638 -13.53 25.38 -24.00
N ILE A 639 -13.02 24.45 -24.81
CA ILE A 639 -13.76 23.86 -25.93
C ILE A 639 -14.43 22.54 -25.54
N ALA A 640 -13.78 21.73 -24.71
CA ALA A 640 -14.30 20.49 -24.14
C ALA A 640 -13.37 20.00 -23.02
N GLU A 641 -13.82 18.98 -22.29
CA GLU A 641 -12.94 18.16 -21.46
C GLU A 641 -12.13 17.18 -22.32
N LEU A 642 -10.97 16.77 -21.79
CA LEU A 642 -10.19 15.68 -22.35
C LEU A 642 -10.96 14.36 -22.13
N PRO A 643 -10.91 13.38 -23.06
CA PRO A 643 -11.50 12.06 -22.81
C PRO A 643 -10.92 11.35 -21.58
N GLY A 644 -11.75 10.58 -20.86
CA GLY A 644 -11.28 9.72 -19.75
C GLY A 644 -11.04 10.41 -18.40
N VAL A 645 -11.37 11.71 -18.29
CA VAL A 645 -11.44 12.44 -17.01
C VAL A 645 -12.90 12.68 -16.58
N PRO A 646 -13.18 12.89 -15.28
CA PRO A 646 -12.24 12.92 -14.16
C PRO A 646 -11.63 11.55 -13.83
N SER A 647 -10.39 11.54 -13.37
CA SER A 647 -9.74 10.37 -12.77
C SER A 647 -9.61 10.56 -11.26
N HIS A 648 -9.56 9.46 -10.50
CA HIS A 648 -9.66 9.50 -9.04
C HIS A 648 -8.47 8.83 -8.34
N MET A 649 -8.20 9.24 -7.10
CA MET A 649 -7.19 8.66 -6.20
C MET A 649 -5.79 8.54 -6.84
N ILE A 650 -5.30 9.66 -7.36
CA ILE A 650 -4.00 9.75 -8.01
C ILE A 650 -2.93 10.05 -6.97
N THR A 651 -1.83 9.28 -6.99
CA THR A 651 -0.69 9.51 -6.10
C THR A 651 0.15 10.71 -6.54
N ARG A 652 1.06 11.18 -5.67
CA ARG A 652 1.94 12.30 -5.96
C ARG A 652 3.13 11.92 -6.85
N GLY A 653 3.73 12.92 -7.50
CA GLY A 653 4.91 12.80 -8.35
C GLY A 653 4.60 12.95 -9.85
N ALA A 654 5.65 12.82 -10.67
CA ALA A 654 5.62 13.03 -12.13
C ALA A 654 5.18 11.78 -12.91
N GLY A 655 4.22 11.04 -12.36
CA GLY A 655 3.85 9.72 -12.85
C GLY A 655 2.38 9.60 -13.23
N PHE A 656 1.77 10.67 -13.71
CA PHE A 656 0.42 10.65 -14.23
C PHE A 656 0.34 11.54 -15.48
N GLY A 657 -0.49 11.21 -16.47
CA GLY A 657 -0.60 12.00 -17.68
C GLY A 657 -1.67 11.49 -18.64
N PHE A 658 -1.92 12.21 -19.73
CA PHE A 658 -2.96 11.90 -20.71
C PHE A 658 -2.41 11.94 -22.13
N TYR A 659 -2.61 10.89 -22.91
CA TYR A 659 -2.39 11.00 -24.35
C TYR A 659 -3.54 11.80 -24.98
N TRP A 660 -3.23 12.60 -25.99
CA TRP A 660 -4.24 13.36 -26.71
C TRP A 660 -4.00 13.33 -28.22
N ASP A 661 -4.90 12.65 -28.93
CA ASP A 661 -4.91 12.52 -30.40
C ASP A 661 -5.84 13.53 -31.08
N GLY A 662 -6.30 14.54 -30.33
CA GLY A 662 -7.28 15.53 -30.78
C GLY A 662 -8.73 15.21 -30.39
N GLU A 663 -9.02 14.03 -29.84
CA GLU A 663 -10.36 13.66 -29.38
C GLU A 663 -10.83 14.57 -28.21
N LEU A 664 -12.13 14.85 -28.19
CA LEU A 664 -12.84 15.61 -27.16
C LEU A 664 -13.77 14.66 -26.40
N ALA A 665 -14.09 14.95 -25.14
CA ALA A 665 -14.96 14.09 -24.30
C ALA A 665 -16.36 13.80 -24.89
N ASN A 666 -16.82 14.59 -25.86
CA ASN A 666 -18.09 14.36 -26.58
C ASN A 666 -17.95 13.43 -27.81
N GLY A 667 -16.77 12.84 -28.04
CA GLY A 667 -16.45 11.93 -29.15
C GLY A 667 -16.16 12.61 -30.48
N TYR A 668 -16.14 13.95 -30.53
CA TYR A 668 -15.67 14.71 -31.70
C TYR A 668 -14.18 15.02 -31.59
N TYR A 669 -13.59 15.55 -32.66
CA TYR A 669 -12.18 15.92 -32.69
C TYR A 669 -12.00 17.44 -32.79
N ALA A 670 -11.01 17.96 -32.08
CA ALA A 670 -10.54 19.33 -32.25
C ALA A 670 -10.10 19.57 -33.70
N GLY A 671 -10.43 20.74 -34.25
CA GLY A 671 -9.91 21.13 -35.56
C GLY A 671 -8.40 21.41 -35.52
N ALA A 672 -7.78 21.57 -36.69
CA ALA A 672 -6.41 22.08 -36.73
C ALA A 672 -6.37 23.48 -36.10
N GLY A 673 -5.42 23.73 -35.20
CA GLY A 673 -5.40 24.94 -34.39
C GLY A 673 -4.34 24.93 -33.31
N THR A 674 -4.35 25.96 -32.46
CA THR A 674 -3.44 26.08 -31.32
C THR A 674 -4.21 25.90 -30.01
N TYR A 675 -3.80 24.94 -29.20
CA TYR A 675 -4.48 24.56 -27.97
C TYR A 675 -3.52 24.47 -26.79
N LYS A 676 -4.04 24.67 -25.59
CA LYS A 676 -3.38 24.27 -24.34
C LYS A 676 -4.31 23.35 -23.56
N VAL A 677 -3.75 22.53 -22.69
CA VAL A 677 -4.54 21.71 -21.76
C VAL A 677 -4.46 22.32 -20.37
N ARG A 678 -5.62 22.57 -19.78
CA ARG A 678 -5.79 23.02 -18.40
C ARG A 678 -6.05 21.82 -17.51
N VAL A 679 -5.11 21.50 -16.65
CA VAL A 679 -5.24 20.42 -15.67
C VAL A 679 -5.71 21.03 -14.35
N LYS A 680 -6.68 20.36 -13.71
CA LYS A 680 -7.26 20.76 -12.43
C LYS A 680 -7.16 19.59 -11.46
N ALA A 681 -6.58 19.80 -10.28
CA ALA A 681 -6.47 18.78 -9.25
C ALA A 681 -7.17 19.25 -7.98
N LEU A 682 -8.07 18.43 -7.43
CA LEU A 682 -8.73 18.71 -6.17
C LEU A 682 -7.73 18.50 -5.02
N ARG A 683 -7.56 19.51 -4.17
CA ARG A 683 -6.70 19.38 -3.00
C ARG A 683 -7.27 18.35 -2.02
N ILE A 684 -6.40 17.70 -1.24
CA ILE A 684 -6.82 16.71 -0.23
C ILE A 684 -7.80 17.38 0.76
N PHE A 685 -8.92 16.72 1.07
CA PHE A 685 -10.05 17.28 1.83
C PHE A 685 -10.78 18.46 1.19
N GLY A 686 -10.48 18.82 -0.06
CA GLY A 686 -11.22 19.83 -0.82
C GLY A 686 -12.64 19.38 -1.18
N ASP A 687 -13.54 20.34 -1.32
CA ASP A 687 -14.89 20.13 -1.84
C ASP A 687 -14.89 20.33 -3.37
N ALA A 688 -15.21 19.28 -4.12
CA ALA A 688 -15.26 19.32 -5.59
C ALA A 688 -16.25 20.38 -6.12
N ALA A 689 -17.28 20.75 -5.36
CA ALA A 689 -18.24 21.79 -5.73
C ALA A 689 -17.69 23.22 -5.52
N ASN A 690 -16.61 23.37 -4.75
CA ASN A 690 -15.96 24.64 -4.49
C ASN A 690 -14.76 24.84 -5.43
N GLY A 691 -14.88 25.79 -6.37
CA GLY A 691 -13.82 26.10 -7.33
C GLY A 691 -12.48 26.51 -6.71
N ASP A 692 -12.49 27.08 -5.49
CA ASP A 692 -11.27 27.54 -4.81
C ASP A 692 -10.42 26.38 -4.24
N ASP A 693 -11.00 25.19 -4.13
CA ASP A 693 -10.33 23.99 -3.63
C ASP A 693 -9.57 23.23 -4.73
N TRP A 694 -9.65 23.71 -5.97
CA TRP A 694 -8.93 23.16 -7.11
C TRP A 694 -7.66 23.94 -7.39
N ASP A 695 -6.55 23.22 -7.49
CA ASP A 695 -5.35 23.74 -8.12
C ASP A 695 -5.46 23.63 -9.64
N VAL A 696 -4.87 24.59 -10.35
CA VAL A 696 -4.93 24.67 -11.82
C VAL A 696 -3.54 24.87 -12.40
N SER A 697 -3.18 24.08 -13.42
CA SER A 697 -1.96 24.25 -14.21
C SER A 697 -2.29 24.16 -15.70
N ASP A 698 -1.87 25.17 -16.46
CA ASP A 698 -2.03 25.21 -17.91
C ASP A 698 -0.72 24.75 -18.56
N THR A 699 -0.79 23.84 -19.53
CA THR A 699 0.36 23.51 -20.36
C THR A 699 0.78 24.69 -21.26
N VAL A 700 1.98 24.61 -21.84
CA VAL A 700 2.33 25.47 -22.99
C VAL A 700 1.35 25.23 -24.15
N PRO A 701 1.06 26.27 -24.98
CA PRO A 701 0.26 26.08 -26.18
C PRO A 701 1.02 25.21 -27.20
N ILE A 702 0.32 24.29 -27.84
CA ILE A 702 0.81 23.44 -28.93
C ILE A 702 -0.07 23.62 -30.16
N LYS A 703 0.48 23.34 -31.34
CA LYS A 703 -0.28 23.32 -32.60
C LYS A 703 -0.61 21.90 -32.97
N ILE A 704 -1.84 21.66 -33.41
CA ILE A 704 -2.24 20.38 -33.98
C ILE A 704 -2.66 20.56 -35.43
N SER A 705 -2.26 19.63 -36.27
CA SER A 705 -2.73 19.42 -37.64
C SER A 705 -2.96 17.92 -37.85
N TYR A 706 -3.62 17.54 -38.95
CA TYR A 706 -3.95 16.13 -39.22
C TYR A 706 -3.33 15.67 -40.53
N GLN A 707 -2.91 14.41 -40.58
CA GLN A 707 -2.45 13.76 -41.82
C GLN A 707 -3.60 13.70 -42.85
N GLU A 708 -3.26 13.98 -44.11
CA GLU A 708 -4.21 13.99 -45.24
C GLU A 708 -4.80 12.62 -45.59
#